data_AF-A0A8J7ZWY5-F1
#
_entry.id   AF-A0A8J7ZWY5-F1
#
_cell.length_a   1.000
_cell.length_b   1.000
_cell.length_c   1.000
_cell.angle_alpha   90.00
_cell.angle_beta   90.00
_cell.angle_gamma   90.00
#
_symmetry.space_group_name_H-M   'P 1'
#
loop_
_entity.id
_entity.type
_entity.pdbx_description
1 polymer ?
#
loop_
_entity_poly.entity_id
_entity_poly.type
_entity_poly.pdbx_seq_one_letter_code
_entity_poly.pdbx_strand_id
1 'polypeptide(L)'
;MSGSTEAGVELTVEGANKRDAGRGIARLPESARTELGVLSGSPVIIDGDDMTVVKVWPADDDGSFVRIDSDTRANAGVNIGDTVTVTSGSVSEATEIAVQPVEPMPGSEDYESLVRKRLVDQIVQADERTHIDGLGTFLVRKTSPSGPVRVTDATAVTVLPGLDGGSGAGQSSSDEATTTNTPTAETESGVSYEDIGGLDEELDRIREMIEMPLSEPEEFRRLGIDPPSGVLLHGPPGTGKTLIARAVANEVDAYFDTISGPEIVSKYKGESEERLREAFEKAEANAPAILFVDEIDSIAGSRDEDADMENRVVAQLLTLMDGLEDRGRVVVIGATNRVDAIDPALRRGGRFDREIEVGVPGEHGRREIMDVHTRDMPLHDDVDLDRIAAQTHGFVGADLASLTTEAAMAALRTDRDDGDVHQDDFETALATVDPSAMREYVAESPTATFDDVGGLAEVKQTLTETIEWPLSYGELFTATNTDPPSGILLYGPPGTGKTLLARAVAGESDVNFIHVAGPEIMDRYVGESEEAVRELFERARQTAPSIIFLDEIDAIASHRGQGNEVTERVVSQLLAELDGITENPNLVVLAATNRRDMIDDALLRPGRLEQHVEVPNPDRDAREEILSVHTAGKPLAADTDIEDLAEKTDGFSGAELEAVVREASMLAIREVASAYGPEEATENAEEVEITPAHFSEALERERTR
;
A
#
# COMPACT_ATOMS: atom_id res chain seq x y z
N MET A 1 27.50 -51.36 10.72
CA MET A 1 26.92 -51.58 9.38
C MET A 1 25.49 -52.07 9.55
N SER A 2 24.54 -51.15 9.47
CA SER A 2 23.12 -51.39 9.22
C SER A 2 22.55 -50.04 8.78
N GLY A 3 22.96 -49.59 7.59
CA GLY A 3 22.39 -48.40 6.96
C GLY A 3 21.06 -48.79 6.36
N SER A 4 19.97 -48.51 7.08
CA SER A 4 18.67 -48.27 6.46
C SER A 4 18.83 -47.00 5.64
N THR A 5 18.83 -47.14 4.32
CA THR A 5 18.64 -46.01 3.41
C THR A 5 17.24 -45.48 3.69
N GLU A 6 17.13 -44.44 4.52
CA GLU A 6 15.87 -43.70 4.67
C GLU A 6 15.52 -43.16 3.28
N ALA A 7 14.30 -43.47 2.82
CA ALA A 7 13.82 -43.03 1.53
C ALA A 7 13.61 -41.51 1.60
N GLY A 8 14.60 -40.75 1.14
CA GLY A 8 14.48 -39.32 0.97
C GLY A 8 13.59 -38.99 -0.22
N VAL A 9 12.83 -37.91 -0.11
CA VAL A 9 12.02 -37.34 -1.20
C VAL A 9 12.74 -36.09 -1.69
N GLU A 10 12.98 -36.01 -3.00
CA GLU A 10 13.52 -34.80 -3.64
C GLU A 10 12.39 -33.79 -3.82
N LEU A 11 12.57 -32.57 -3.30
CA LEU A 11 11.60 -31.48 -3.36
C LEU A 11 12.30 -30.19 -3.78
N THR A 12 11.58 -29.34 -4.50
CA THR A 12 12.05 -28.00 -4.86
C THR A 12 11.81 -27.02 -3.72
N VAL A 13 12.79 -26.19 -3.38
CA VAL A 13 12.68 -25.18 -2.33
C VAL A 13 11.81 -24.01 -2.81
N GLU A 14 10.81 -23.66 -2.01
CA GLU A 14 9.97 -22.47 -2.16
C GLU A 14 10.06 -21.60 -0.90
N GLY A 15 9.74 -20.30 -1.02
CA GLY A 15 9.67 -19.39 0.13
C GLY A 15 8.53 -19.76 1.08
N ALA A 16 8.72 -19.50 2.39
CA ALA A 16 7.65 -19.68 3.37
C ALA A 16 6.52 -18.66 3.17
N ASN A 17 5.31 -19.00 3.64
CA ASN A 17 4.27 -17.99 3.76
C ASN A 17 4.73 -16.90 4.76
N LYS A 18 4.35 -15.64 4.54
CA LYS A 18 4.82 -14.49 5.36
C LYS A 18 4.52 -14.65 6.86
N ARG A 19 3.44 -15.35 7.21
CA ARG A 19 3.04 -15.68 8.60
C ARG A 19 3.84 -16.81 9.26
N ASP A 20 4.52 -17.64 8.47
CA ASP A 20 5.27 -18.81 8.94
C ASP A 20 6.78 -18.51 9.05
N ALA A 21 7.25 -17.40 8.49
CA ALA A 21 8.65 -16.99 8.50
C ALA A 21 9.19 -16.75 9.92
N GLY A 22 10.41 -17.23 10.20
CA GLY A 22 11.07 -17.12 11.50
C GLY A 22 10.65 -18.18 12.53
N ARG A 23 9.73 -19.10 12.18
CA ARG A 23 9.20 -20.11 13.11
C ARG A 23 9.93 -21.46 13.01
N GLY A 24 10.83 -21.63 12.04
CA GLY A 24 11.54 -22.90 11.81
C GLY A 24 10.60 -24.02 11.37
N ILE A 25 9.61 -23.69 10.53
CA ILE A 25 8.59 -24.61 10.03
C ILE A 25 8.80 -24.86 8.53
N ALA A 26 8.79 -26.12 8.13
CA ALA A 26 8.73 -26.54 6.73
C ALA A 26 7.32 -27.03 6.38
N ARG A 27 6.68 -26.43 5.38
CA ARG A 27 5.40 -26.95 4.87
C ARG A 27 5.63 -27.96 3.75
N LEU A 28 5.02 -29.13 3.91
CA LEU A 28 5.10 -30.24 2.97
C LEU A 28 3.70 -30.62 2.44
N PRO A 29 3.58 -30.91 1.13
CA PRO A 29 2.34 -31.40 0.52
C PRO A 29 1.96 -32.80 1.03
N GLU A 30 0.69 -33.19 0.85
CA GLU A 30 0.17 -34.47 1.38
C GLU A 30 0.90 -35.67 0.74
N SER A 31 1.24 -35.55 -0.54
CA SER A 31 2.04 -36.52 -1.31
C SER A 31 3.39 -36.82 -0.63
N ALA A 32 4.19 -35.79 -0.38
CA ALA A 32 5.52 -35.90 0.23
C ALA A 32 5.45 -36.41 1.67
N ARG A 33 4.47 -35.93 2.46
CA ARG A 33 4.29 -36.39 3.85
C ARG A 33 3.92 -37.86 3.95
N THR A 34 3.07 -38.34 3.03
CA THR A 34 2.65 -39.74 2.98
C THR A 34 3.82 -40.65 2.60
N GLU A 35 4.67 -40.21 1.67
CA GLU A 35 5.87 -40.94 1.25
C GLU A 35 6.93 -41.00 2.36
N LEU A 36 7.14 -39.89 3.07
CA LEU A 36 8.05 -39.80 4.21
C LEU A 36 7.49 -40.47 5.49
N GLY A 37 6.19 -40.74 5.55
CA GLY A 37 5.53 -41.32 6.72
C GLY A 37 5.49 -40.40 7.94
N VAL A 38 5.49 -39.07 7.74
CA VAL A 38 5.58 -38.06 8.81
C VAL A 38 4.24 -37.38 9.11
N LEU A 39 3.99 -37.14 10.40
CA LEU A 39 2.80 -36.42 10.89
C LEU A 39 3.11 -34.93 11.06
N SER A 40 2.07 -34.09 11.10
CA SER A 40 2.21 -32.68 11.45
C SER A 40 2.92 -32.51 12.81
N GLY A 41 3.93 -31.63 12.85
CA GLY A 41 4.80 -31.40 14.00
C GLY A 41 5.96 -32.41 14.13
N SER A 42 6.09 -33.38 13.21
CA SER A 42 7.23 -34.31 13.21
C SER A 42 8.49 -33.61 12.70
N PRO A 43 9.67 -33.94 13.26
CA PRO A 43 10.93 -33.41 12.78
C PRO A 43 11.35 -34.04 11.45
N VAL A 44 11.91 -33.23 10.57
CA VAL A 44 12.41 -33.65 9.27
C VAL A 44 13.76 -33.00 9.01
N ILE A 45 14.65 -33.75 8.37
CA ILE A 45 15.98 -33.31 7.98
C ILE A 45 15.91 -32.83 6.53
N ILE A 46 16.39 -31.62 6.29
CA ILE A 46 16.60 -31.07 4.96
C ILE A 46 18.10 -31.16 4.67
N ASP A 47 18.44 -31.92 3.64
CA ASP A 47 19.81 -32.12 3.16
C ASP A 47 20.02 -31.29 1.89
N GLY A 48 20.69 -30.15 2.06
CA GLY A 48 21.13 -29.22 1.00
C GLY A 48 22.64 -29.25 0.85
N ASP A 49 23.28 -28.07 0.93
CA ASP A 49 24.75 -27.97 1.08
C ASP A 49 25.16 -28.31 2.52
N ASP A 50 24.35 -27.86 3.49
CA ASP A 50 24.45 -28.18 4.91
C ASP A 50 23.16 -28.88 5.39
N MET A 51 23.30 -29.73 6.43
CA MET A 51 22.17 -30.47 6.99
C MET A 51 21.49 -29.67 8.11
N THR A 52 20.20 -29.39 7.95
CA THR A 52 19.37 -28.72 8.97
C THR A 52 18.12 -29.54 9.34
N VAL A 53 17.52 -29.27 10.50
CA VAL A 53 16.35 -29.99 11.02
C VAL A 53 15.22 -29.05 11.39
N VAL A 54 14.04 -29.29 10.81
CA VAL A 54 12.87 -28.42 10.96
C VAL A 54 11.59 -29.19 11.25
N LYS A 55 10.56 -28.49 11.72
CA LYS A 55 9.25 -29.09 11.99
C LYS A 55 8.38 -29.10 10.74
N VAL A 56 7.72 -30.22 10.48
CA VAL A 56 6.78 -30.32 9.36
C VAL A 56 5.41 -29.77 9.70
N TRP A 57 4.85 -28.97 8.80
CA TRP A 57 3.44 -28.60 8.78
C TRP A 57 2.78 -28.97 7.44
N PRO A 58 1.44 -29.12 7.39
CA PRO A 58 0.74 -29.32 6.13
C PRO A 58 0.82 -28.07 5.24
N ALA A 59 1.12 -28.28 3.95
CA ALA A 59 0.80 -27.31 2.91
C ALA A 59 -0.69 -27.43 2.51
N ASP A 60 -1.26 -26.32 2.01
CA ASP A 60 -2.64 -26.30 1.50
C ASP A 60 -2.72 -26.82 0.05
N ASP A 61 -1.60 -26.77 -0.69
CA ASP A 61 -1.48 -27.22 -2.08
C ASP A 61 -0.73 -28.56 -2.19
N ASP A 62 -1.07 -29.35 -3.21
CA ASP A 62 -0.34 -30.58 -3.55
C ASP A 62 0.69 -30.32 -4.66
N GLY A 63 1.93 -30.78 -4.46
CA GLY A 63 3.03 -30.60 -5.40
C GLY A 63 4.29 -31.35 -5.00
N SER A 64 5.43 -30.99 -5.60
CA SER A 64 6.77 -31.52 -5.29
C SER A 64 7.68 -30.39 -4.81
N PHE A 65 7.23 -29.66 -3.79
CA PHE A 65 7.93 -28.52 -3.21
C PHE A 65 8.03 -28.63 -1.69
N VAL A 66 8.95 -27.86 -1.10
CA VAL A 66 9.07 -27.64 0.35
C VAL A 66 9.18 -26.14 0.60
N ARG A 67 8.23 -25.59 1.37
CA ARG A 67 8.26 -24.16 1.74
C ARG A 67 9.01 -23.99 3.05
N ILE A 68 10.13 -23.26 3.02
CA ILE A 68 11.00 -22.99 4.17
C ILE A 68 11.34 -21.51 4.25
N ASP A 69 11.55 -21.04 5.48
CA ASP A 69 11.88 -19.64 5.76
C ASP A 69 13.34 -19.29 5.41
N SER A 70 13.63 -17.99 5.34
CA SER A 70 14.96 -17.48 4.97
C SER A 70 16.08 -17.97 5.91
N ASP A 71 15.81 -18.05 7.21
CA ASP A 71 16.76 -18.59 8.19
C ASP A 71 17.05 -20.08 7.95
N THR A 72 16.03 -20.89 7.68
CA THR A 72 16.21 -22.32 7.35
C THR A 72 16.97 -22.49 6.03
N ARG A 73 16.69 -21.66 5.02
CA ARG A 73 17.43 -21.65 3.75
C ARG A 73 18.90 -21.33 3.97
N ALA A 74 19.19 -20.29 4.75
CA ALA A 74 20.55 -19.91 5.10
C ALA A 74 21.29 -20.99 5.91
N ASN A 75 20.59 -21.69 6.82
CA ASN A 75 21.15 -22.80 7.59
C ASN A 75 21.43 -24.05 6.72
N ALA A 76 20.61 -24.30 5.70
CA ALA A 76 20.79 -25.42 4.76
C ALA A 76 21.75 -25.09 3.60
N GLY A 77 22.08 -23.80 3.40
CA GLY A 77 22.88 -23.33 2.28
C GLY A 77 22.18 -23.49 0.93
N VAL A 78 20.87 -23.26 0.88
CA VAL A 78 20.05 -23.47 -0.35
C VAL A 78 19.28 -22.21 -0.71
N ASN A 79 19.08 -21.99 -2.00
CA ASN A 79 18.28 -20.89 -2.53
C ASN A 79 16.88 -21.38 -2.96
N ILE A 80 15.97 -20.45 -3.22
CA ILE A 80 14.68 -20.77 -3.83
C ILE A 80 14.92 -21.39 -5.21
N GLY A 81 14.15 -22.44 -5.56
CA GLY A 81 14.30 -23.17 -6.82
C GLY A 81 15.31 -24.32 -6.77
N ASP A 82 16.17 -24.40 -5.75
CA ASP A 82 17.08 -25.53 -5.59
C ASP A 82 16.32 -26.83 -5.24
N THR A 83 16.93 -27.97 -5.59
CA THR A 83 16.38 -29.29 -5.23
C THR A 83 17.07 -29.81 -3.99
N VAL A 84 16.29 -30.08 -2.94
CA VAL A 84 16.76 -30.62 -1.65
C VAL A 84 16.25 -32.02 -1.40
N THR A 85 17.03 -32.81 -0.67
CA THR A 85 16.59 -34.13 -0.23
C THR A 85 16.01 -34.04 1.17
N VAL A 86 14.74 -34.39 1.32
CA VAL A 86 14.04 -34.33 2.60
C VAL A 86 13.88 -35.74 3.17
N THR A 87 14.26 -35.94 4.44
CA THR A 87 14.21 -37.26 5.12
C THR A 87 13.58 -37.17 6.51
N SER A 88 13.01 -38.27 7.01
CA SER A 88 12.45 -38.31 8.36
C SER A 88 13.57 -38.18 9.41
N GLY A 89 13.47 -37.17 10.27
CA GLY A 89 14.44 -36.94 11.35
C GLY A 89 14.02 -37.56 12.68
N SER A 90 14.97 -37.67 13.60
CA SER A 90 14.67 -37.85 15.02
C SER A 90 15.47 -36.87 15.86
N VAL A 91 14.81 -36.17 16.78
CA VAL A 91 15.42 -35.15 17.64
C VAL A 91 15.46 -35.65 19.07
N SER A 92 16.56 -35.36 19.76
CA SER A 92 16.65 -35.59 21.22
C SER A 92 16.14 -34.38 21.99
N GLU A 93 15.67 -34.57 23.21
CA GLU A 93 15.28 -33.44 24.08
C GLU A 93 16.52 -32.71 24.60
N ALA A 94 16.51 -31.38 24.52
CA ALA A 94 17.62 -30.54 24.96
C ALA A 94 17.71 -30.50 26.49
N THR A 95 18.89 -30.76 27.04
CA THR A 95 19.18 -30.55 28.47
C THR A 95 19.73 -29.14 28.71
N GLU A 96 20.59 -28.66 27.81
CA GLU A 96 21.24 -27.35 27.91
C GLU A 96 21.46 -26.76 26.50
N ILE A 97 21.17 -25.47 26.33
CA ILE A 97 21.44 -24.71 25.11
C ILE A 97 22.12 -23.38 25.44
N ALA A 98 23.04 -22.94 24.57
CA ALA A 98 23.66 -21.64 24.64
C ALA A 98 23.37 -20.86 23.35
N VAL A 99 22.71 -19.71 23.49
CA VAL A 99 22.31 -18.84 22.37
C VAL A 99 23.00 -17.49 22.50
N GLN A 100 23.36 -16.88 21.38
CA GLN A 100 24.01 -15.59 21.31
C GLN A 100 23.22 -14.67 20.36
N PRO A 101 22.78 -13.47 20.80
CA PRO A 101 22.09 -12.57 19.90
C PRO A 101 23.07 -12.00 18.87
N VAL A 102 22.61 -11.86 17.61
CA VAL A 102 23.41 -11.27 16.53
C VAL A 102 23.56 -9.76 16.75
N GLU A 103 22.52 -9.10 17.26
CA GLU A 103 22.54 -7.68 17.61
C GLU A 103 22.66 -7.47 19.13
N PRO A 104 23.44 -6.47 19.59
CA PRO A 104 23.58 -6.18 21.00
C PRO A 104 22.28 -5.59 21.58
N MET A 105 21.56 -6.38 22.36
CA MET A 105 20.30 -5.96 22.99
C MET A 105 20.47 -5.44 24.43
N PRO A 106 19.63 -4.48 24.87
CA PRO A 106 19.72 -3.87 26.18
C PRO A 106 19.43 -4.89 27.31
N GLY A 107 20.43 -5.07 28.17
CA GLY A 107 20.43 -6.11 29.20
C GLY A 107 19.41 -5.89 30.32
N SER A 108 18.60 -6.91 30.56
CA SER A 108 17.85 -7.09 31.82
C SER A 108 17.82 -8.58 32.21
N GLU A 109 17.77 -8.87 33.52
CA GLU A 109 17.72 -10.25 34.06
C GLU A 109 16.42 -11.00 33.69
N ASP A 110 15.37 -10.29 33.25
CA ASP A 110 14.12 -10.89 32.76
C ASP A 110 14.26 -11.49 31.34
N TYR A 111 15.32 -11.15 30.62
CA TYR A 111 15.54 -11.56 29.25
C TYR A 111 15.77 -13.07 29.08
N GLU A 112 16.58 -13.69 29.93
CA GLU A 112 16.81 -15.14 29.89
C GLU A 112 15.50 -15.91 30.10
N SER A 113 14.61 -15.37 30.91
CA SER A 113 13.28 -15.93 31.17
C SER A 113 12.37 -15.81 29.94
N LEU A 114 12.42 -14.68 29.22
CA LEU A 114 11.64 -14.44 28.01
C LEU A 114 12.11 -15.33 26.85
N VAL A 115 13.43 -15.38 26.62
CA VAL A 115 14.08 -16.25 25.62
C VAL A 115 13.72 -17.71 25.88
N ARG A 116 13.80 -18.15 27.14
CA ARG A 116 13.42 -19.51 27.52
C ARG A 116 11.96 -19.80 27.22
N LYS A 117 11.04 -18.87 27.50
CA LYS A 117 9.59 -19.06 27.28
C LYS A 117 9.26 -19.16 25.79
N ARG A 118 9.95 -18.41 24.94
CA ARG A 118 9.69 -18.38 23.48
C ARG A 118 10.43 -19.46 22.68
N LEU A 119 11.57 -19.96 23.17
CA LEU A 119 12.25 -21.10 22.55
C LEU A 119 11.57 -22.45 22.82
N VAL A 120 10.59 -22.52 23.72
CA VAL A 120 9.90 -23.79 24.02
C VAL A 120 9.33 -24.38 22.74
N ASP A 121 9.52 -25.69 22.60
CA ASP A 121 9.12 -26.49 21.47
C ASP A 121 9.99 -26.34 20.21
N GLN A 122 10.81 -25.31 20.04
CA GLN A 122 11.64 -25.18 18.83
C GLN A 122 12.72 -26.26 18.69
N ILE A 123 13.09 -26.57 17.45
CA ILE A 123 14.20 -27.45 17.10
C ILE A 123 15.39 -26.57 16.77
N VAL A 124 16.54 -26.85 17.39
CA VAL A 124 17.78 -26.08 17.19
C VAL A 124 18.97 -27.02 17.06
N GLN A 125 19.92 -26.68 16.19
CA GLN A 125 21.23 -27.32 16.10
C GLN A 125 22.35 -26.34 16.46
N ALA A 126 23.51 -26.85 16.83
CA ALA A 126 24.68 -26.00 17.04
C ALA A 126 25.14 -25.37 15.71
N ASP A 127 25.59 -24.12 15.82
CA ASP A 127 26.03 -23.23 14.73
C ASP A 127 24.92 -22.75 13.76
N GLU A 128 23.65 -23.05 14.03
CA GLU A 128 22.50 -22.54 13.27
C GLU A 128 22.00 -21.17 13.78
N ARG A 129 21.36 -20.43 12.87
CA ARG A 129 20.56 -19.25 13.17
C ARG A 129 19.14 -19.66 13.53
N THR A 130 18.59 -19.03 14.56
CA THR A 130 17.22 -19.26 15.02
C THR A 130 16.60 -17.92 15.36
N HIS A 131 15.46 -17.63 14.76
CA HIS A 131 14.68 -16.46 15.07
C HIS A 131 13.77 -16.72 16.28
N ILE A 132 13.70 -15.73 17.18
CA ILE A 132 12.86 -15.79 18.37
C ILE A 132 11.88 -14.62 18.30
N ASP A 133 10.58 -14.94 18.22
CA ASP A 133 9.49 -13.96 18.08
C ASP A 133 9.64 -12.78 19.07
N GLY A 134 9.70 -11.56 18.53
CA GLY A 134 9.81 -10.32 19.29
C GLY A 134 11.18 -10.08 19.96
N LEU A 135 12.18 -10.93 19.72
CA LEU A 135 13.56 -10.79 20.20
C LEU A 135 14.60 -10.87 19.07
N GLY A 136 14.20 -11.12 17.83
CA GLY A 136 15.09 -11.14 16.68
C GLY A 136 15.90 -12.43 16.54
N THR A 137 17.00 -12.37 15.77
CA THR A 137 17.79 -13.54 15.37
C THR A 137 18.93 -13.86 16.35
N PHE A 138 19.05 -15.14 16.72
CA PHE A 138 20.06 -15.67 17.61
C PHE A 138 20.89 -16.74 16.90
N LEU A 139 22.16 -16.83 17.25
CA LEU A 139 23.06 -17.90 16.85
C LEU A 139 23.19 -18.92 17.98
N VAL A 140 22.92 -20.19 17.67
CA VAL A 140 23.03 -21.28 18.63
C VAL A 140 24.50 -21.70 18.72
N ARG A 141 25.17 -21.43 19.84
CA ARG A 141 26.59 -21.77 20.01
C ARG A 141 26.82 -23.21 20.45
N LYS A 142 25.87 -23.76 21.21
CA LYS A 142 26.03 -25.09 21.79
C LYS A 142 24.68 -25.71 22.12
N THR A 143 24.56 -26.99 21.82
CA THR A 143 23.44 -27.85 22.23
C THR A 143 23.96 -29.06 23.02
N SER A 144 23.17 -29.54 23.99
CA SER A 144 23.46 -30.73 24.78
C SER A 144 22.19 -31.59 24.88
N PRO A 145 22.18 -32.85 24.37
CA PRO A 145 23.27 -33.56 23.67
C PRO A 145 23.65 -32.93 22.32
N SER A 146 24.85 -33.25 21.82
CA SER A 146 25.34 -32.73 20.53
C SER A 146 24.49 -33.25 19.37
N GLY A 147 24.02 -32.36 18.51
CA GLY A 147 23.14 -32.66 17.38
C GLY A 147 21.88 -31.78 17.41
N PRO A 148 20.89 -32.08 16.55
CA PRO A 148 19.61 -31.39 16.57
C PRO A 148 18.86 -31.77 17.86
N VAL A 149 18.41 -30.76 18.60
CA VAL A 149 17.68 -30.92 19.87
C VAL A 149 16.38 -30.14 19.87
N ARG A 150 15.34 -30.70 20.50
CA ARG A 150 14.07 -30.01 20.76
C ARG A 150 14.11 -29.36 22.14
N VAL A 151 13.82 -28.07 22.21
CA VAL A 151 13.76 -27.32 23.46
C VAL A 151 12.47 -27.63 24.20
N THR A 152 12.57 -27.89 25.51
CA THR A 152 11.42 -28.19 26.39
C THR A 152 11.44 -27.24 27.59
N ASP A 153 10.35 -27.20 28.37
CA ASP A 153 10.30 -26.39 29.59
C ASP A 153 11.43 -26.73 30.59
N ALA A 154 11.97 -27.95 30.53
CA ALA A 154 13.04 -28.43 31.40
C ALA A 154 14.46 -28.03 30.95
N THR A 155 14.61 -27.49 29.73
CA THR A 155 15.90 -27.13 29.14
C THR A 155 16.52 -25.92 29.85
N ALA A 156 17.81 -25.99 30.18
CA ALA A 156 18.57 -24.86 30.68
C ALA A 156 19.07 -23.99 29.51
N VAL A 157 18.60 -22.75 29.43
CA VAL A 157 18.98 -21.79 28.38
C VAL A 157 19.98 -20.80 28.98
N THR A 158 21.15 -20.66 28.36
CA THR A 158 22.14 -19.64 28.71
C THR A 158 22.26 -18.65 27.56
N VAL A 159 22.07 -17.36 27.84
CA VAL A 159 22.25 -16.31 26.82
C VAL A 159 23.67 -15.76 26.95
N LEU A 160 24.47 -15.88 25.88
CA LEU A 160 25.79 -15.29 25.80
C LEU A 160 25.69 -13.81 25.39
N PRO A 161 26.63 -12.95 25.82
CA PRO A 161 26.67 -11.56 25.36
C PRO A 161 26.79 -11.51 23.83
N GLY A 162 26.12 -10.55 23.20
CA GLY A 162 26.07 -10.40 21.74
C GLY A 162 27.44 -10.35 21.09
N LEU A 163 27.49 -10.62 19.79
CA LEU A 163 28.72 -10.46 19.02
C LEU A 163 29.09 -8.97 19.00
N ASP A 164 29.96 -8.55 19.93
CA ASP A 164 30.64 -7.27 19.81
C ASP A 164 31.31 -7.24 18.44
N GLY A 165 30.92 -6.26 17.61
CA GLY A 165 31.72 -5.81 16.48
C GLY A 165 33.09 -5.37 16.99
N GLY A 166 33.99 -6.34 17.11
CA GLY A 166 35.39 -6.14 17.45
C GLY A 166 35.78 -6.47 18.90
N SER A 167 36.68 -7.47 19.00
CA SER A 167 37.84 -7.53 19.92
C SER A 167 37.78 -8.52 21.09
N GLY A 168 38.09 -9.79 20.80
CA GLY A 168 38.60 -10.75 21.79
C GLY A 168 40.14 -10.70 21.91
N ALA A 169 40.61 -10.45 23.13
CA ALA A 169 41.99 -10.15 23.54
C ALA A 169 43.14 -11.07 23.06
N GLY A 170 44.25 -10.43 22.67
CA GLY A 170 45.60 -11.01 22.60
C GLY A 170 46.67 -9.91 22.74
N GLN A 171 47.56 -10.05 23.74
CA GLN A 171 48.55 -9.04 24.15
C GLN A 171 49.69 -8.81 23.14
N SER A 172 50.15 -7.55 23.13
CA SER A 172 51.53 -7.06 22.93
C SER A 172 51.96 -6.42 21.60
N SER A 173 52.58 -5.25 21.79
CA SER A 173 53.49 -4.44 20.95
C SER A 173 52.93 -3.54 19.84
N SER A 174 53.13 -2.24 20.11
CA SER A 174 53.31 -1.09 19.22
C SER A 174 53.73 -1.40 17.78
N ASP A 175 53.05 -0.79 16.81
CA ASP A 175 53.63 0.24 15.93
C ASP A 175 52.55 0.91 15.05
N GLU A 176 52.81 2.18 14.72
CA GLU A 176 52.01 3.05 13.85
C GLU A 176 51.87 2.48 12.43
N ALA A 177 50.67 2.60 11.81
CA ALA A 177 50.49 3.04 10.41
C ALA A 177 49.06 2.83 9.87
N THR A 178 48.52 3.92 9.31
CA THR A 178 47.69 4.01 8.10
C THR A 178 46.37 3.23 8.03
N THR A 179 45.29 3.96 8.28
CA THR A 179 43.91 3.68 7.85
C THR A 179 43.85 3.37 6.36
N THR A 180 43.63 2.09 6.04
CA THR A 180 43.04 1.64 4.77
C THR A 180 41.79 0.88 5.17
N ASN A 181 40.62 1.52 4.98
CA ASN A 181 39.34 0.87 5.15
C ASN A 181 39.16 -0.08 3.97
N THR A 182 39.45 -1.36 4.20
CA THR A 182 38.90 -2.45 3.40
C THR A 182 37.60 -2.86 4.10
N PRO A 183 36.42 -2.70 3.49
CA PRO A 183 35.22 -3.30 4.03
C PRO A 183 35.28 -4.79 3.69
N THR A 184 35.69 -5.60 4.66
CA THR A 184 35.26 -7.01 4.72
C THR A 184 33.76 -7.01 4.93
N ALA A 185 33.05 -7.78 4.11
CA ALA A 185 31.61 -7.99 4.11
C ALA A 185 31.04 -8.11 5.53
N GLU A 186 30.47 -7.02 6.04
CA GLU A 186 29.55 -7.02 7.16
C GLU A 186 28.18 -7.27 6.55
N THR A 187 27.72 -8.53 6.62
CA THR A 187 26.35 -8.89 6.23
C THR A 187 25.42 -8.29 7.28
N GLU A 188 24.98 -7.05 7.06
CA GLU A 188 23.78 -6.50 7.67
C GLU A 188 22.64 -7.52 7.46
N SER A 189 21.76 -7.71 8.46
CA SER A 189 20.61 -8.60 8.36
C SER A 189 19.80 -8.28 7.10
N GLY A 190 19.99 -9.07 6.06
CA GLY A 190 19.37 -8.82 4.77
C GLY A 190 17.86 -8.99 4.86
N VAL A 191 17.11 -8.01 4.36
CA VAL A 191 15.67 -8.16 4.09
C VAL A 191 15.48 -9.33 3.13
N SER A 192 14.59 -10.26 3.46
CA SER A 192 14.27 -11.43 2.61
C SER A 192 12.94 -11.23 1.88
N TYR A 193 12.62 -12.10 0.91
CA TYR A 193 11.32 -12.04 0.23
C TYR A 193 10.13 -12.22 1.18
N GLU A 194 10.33 -12.87 2.32
CA GLU A 194 9.30 -13.10 3.32
C GLU A 194 8.99 -11.85 4.15
N ASP A 195 9.85 -10.83 4.07
CA ASP A 195 9.71 -9.55 4.74
C ASP A 195 9.05 -8.49 3.84
N ILE A 196 8.61 -8.89 2.64
CA ILE A 196 7.86 -8.06 1.71
C ILE A 196 6.47 -8.67 1.54
N GLY A 197 5.42 -7.98 1.99
CA GLY A 197 4.03 -8.42 1.78
C GLY A 197 3.40 -7.76 0.55
N GLY A 198 2.47 -8.45 -0.11
CA GLY A 198 1.53 -7.88 -1.08
C GLY A 198 2.09 -7.52 -2.45
N LEU A 199 3.30 -7.97 -2.79
CA LEU A 199 3.98 -7.68 -4.05
C LEU A 199 4.48 -8.96 -4.75
N ASP A 200 3.79 -10.09 -4.56
CA ASP A 200 4.29 -11.38 -5.04
C ASP A 200 4.34 -11.45 -6.58
N GLU A 201 3.37 -10.86 -7.29
CA GLU A 201 3.39 -10.81 -8.76
C GLU A 201 4.57 -9.99 -9.30
N GLU A 202 4.84 -8.83 -8.69
CA GLU A 202 5.97 -7.98 -9.05
C GLU A 202 7.29 -8.64 -8.71
N LEU A 203 7.38 -9.31 -7.56
CA LEU A 203 8.56 -10.08 -7.14
C LEU A 203 8.85 -11.22 -8.10
N ASP A 204 7.86 -11.98 -8.53
CA ASP A 204 8.05 -13.08 -9.48
C ASP A 204 8.58 -12.59 -10.83
N ARG A 205 8.06 -11.45 -11.32
CA ARG A 205 8.61 -10.80 -12.53
C ARG A 205 10.07 -10.42 -12.34
N ILE A 206 10.43 -9.82 -11.20
CA ILE A 206 11.80 -9.39 -10.93
C ILE A 206 12.74 -10.58 -10.75
N ARG A 207 12.28 -11.66 -10.09
CA ARG A 207 13.01 -12.93 -9.96
C ARG A 207 13.38 -13.48 -11.33
N GLU A 208 12.41 -13.62 -12.23
CA GLU A 208 12.68 -14.09 -13.60
C GLU A 208 13.74 -13.25 -14.32
N MET A 209 13.75 -11.93 -14.09
CA MET A 209 14.63 -11.00 -14.77
C MET A 209 16.04 -10.91 -14.17
N ILE A 210 16.20 -11.23 -12.88
CA ILE A 210 17.46 -11.03 -12.14
C ILE A 210 18.10 -12.36 -11.75
N GLU A 211 17.32 -13.32 -11.28
CA GLU A 211 17.80 -14.62 -10.84
C GLU A 211 18.26 -15.48 -12.01
N MET A 212 17.45 -15.59 -13.08
CA MET A 212 17.83 -16.42 -14.23
C MET A 212 19.16 -15.99 -14.90
N PRO A 213 19.44 -14.69 -15.12
CA PRO A 213 20.74 -14.27 -15.66
C PRO A 213 21.93 -14.54 -14.74
N LEU A 214 21.74 -14.43 -13.41
CA LEU A 214 22.81 -14.57 -12.44
C LEU A 214 23.10 -16.04 -12.09
N SER A 215 22.05 -16.84 -11.91
CA SER A 215 22.11 -18.27 -11.56
C SER A 215 22.46 -19.14 -12.78
N GLU A 216 21.93 -18.85 -13.97
CA GLU A 216 22.09 -19.68 -15.17
C GLU A 216 22.68 -18.95 -16.41
N PRO A 217 23.85 -18.30 -16.32
CA PRO A 217 24.43 -17.54 -17.43
C PRO A 217 24.85 -18.40 -18.63
N GLU A 218 24.90 -19.73 -18.49
CA GLU A 218 25.17 -20.64 -19.62
C GLU A 218 23.94 -20.87 -20.51
N GLU A 219 22.73 -20.82 -19.94
CA GLU A 219 21.49 -21.02 -20.68
C GLU A 219 21.21 -19.86 -21.64
N PHE A 220 21.42 -18.62 -21.18
CA PHE A 220 21.33 -17.41 -22.02
C PHE A 220 22.29 -17.46 -23.20
N ARG A 221 23.55 -17.85 -22.96
CA ARG A 221 24.56 -18.02 -24.01
C ARG A 221 24.20 -19.13 -24.99
N ARG A 222 23.56 -20.22 -24.53
CA ARG A 222 23.11 -21.33 -25.38
C ARG A 222 21.94 -20.92 -26.27
N LEU A 223 21.01 -20.13 -25.73
CA LEU A 223 19.83 -19.63 -26.44
C LEU A 223 20.15 -18.42 -27.33
N GLY A 224 21.28 -17.75 -27.11
CA GLY A 224 21.69 -16.56 -27.87
C GLY A 224 20.82 -15.35 -27.57
N ILE A 225 20.31 -15.26 -26.35
CA ILE A 225 19.53 -14.14 -25.83
C ILE A 225 20.41 -13.31 -24.90
N ASP A 226 20.35 -12.00 -25.04
CA ASP A 226 21.03 -11.08 -24.15
C ASP A 226 20.18 -10.92 -22.86
N PRO A 227 20.80 -10.99 -21.67
CA PRO A 227 20.10 -10.72 -20.43
C PRO A 227 19.65 -9.25 -20.38
N PRO A 228 18.55 -8.93 -19.67
CA PRO A 228 18.09 -7.55 -19.54
C PRO A 228 19.16 -6.71 -18.82
N SER A 229 19.48 -5.53 -19.38
CA SER A 229 20.51 -4.63 -18.82
C SER A 229 20.01 -3.87 -17.60
N GLY A 230 18.69 -3.62 -17.54
CA GLY A 230 18.09 -2.91 -16.42
C GLY A 230 16.57 -3.00 -16.33
N VAL A 231 16.09 -2.83 -15.10
CA VAL A 231 14.68 -2.87 -14.72
C VAL A 231 14.30 -1.52 -14.11
N LEU A 232 13.19 -0.94 -14.53
CA LEU A 232 12.64 0.30 -13.98
C LEU A 232 11.38 -0.01 -13.15
N LEU A 233 11.45 0.26 -11.85
CA LEU A 233 10.33 0.18 -10.93
C LEU A 233 9.66 1.54 -10.84
N HIS A 234 8.35 1.62 -11.07
CA HIS A 234 7.60 2.87 -10.93
C HIS A 234 6.35 2.72 -10.06
N GLY A 235 5.72 3.83 -9.68
CA GLY A 235 4.46 3.87 -8.92
C GLY A 235 4.53 4.79 -7.70
N PRO A 236 3.51 4.82 -6.83
CA PRO A 236 3.46 5.74 -5.70
C PRO A 236 4.63 5.59 -4.71
N PRO A 237 4.98 6.65 -3.96
CA PRO A 237 5.97 6.55 -2.90
C PRO A 237 5.45 5.69 -1.74
N GLY A 238 6.36 4.99 -1.06
CA GLY A 238 6.00 4.15 0.09
C GLY A 238 5.41 2.78 -0.26
N THR A 239 5.40 2.37 -1.53
CA THR A 239 5.03 1.00 -1.95
C THR A 239 6.15 -0.04 -1.82
N GLY A 240 7.34 0.37 -1.34
CA GLY A 240 8.43 -0.58 -1.04
C GLY A 240 9.39 -0.90 -2.18
N LYS A 241 9.50 -0.04 -3.21
CA LYS A 241 10.42 -0.24 -4.36
C LYS A 241 11.87 -0.52 -3.93
N THR A 242 12.37 0.22 -2.94
CA THR A 242 13.71 0.04 -2.37
C THR A 242 13.85 -1.26 -1.57
N LEU A 243 12.77 -1.72 -0.91
CA LEU A 243 12.76 -3.00 -0.19
C LEU A 243 12.83 -4.18 -1.15
N ILE A 244 12.08 -4.11 -2.26
CA ILE A 244 12.11 -5.13 -3.32
C ILE A 244 13.53 -5.32 -3.85
N ALA A 245 14.20 -4.23 -4.23
CA ALA A 245 15.56 -4.30 -4.77
C ALA A 245 16.56 -4.89 -3.76
N ARG A 246 16.44 -4.54 -2.48
CA ARG A 246 17.28 -5.10 -1.40
C ARG A 246 17.02 -6.59 -1.20
N ALA A 247 15.76 -7.02 -1.17
CA ALA A 247 15.41 -8.42 -0.97
C ALA A 247 15.92 -9.32 -2.10
N VAL A 248 15.79 -8.85 -3.35
CA VAL A 248 16.31 -9.59 -4.49
C VAL A 248 17.82 -9.74 -4.41
N ALA A 249 18.56 -8.68 -4.04
CA ALA A 249 20.01 -8.75 -3.93
C ALA A 249 20.50 -9.72 -2.86
N ASN A 250 19.81 -9.75 -1.72
CA ASN A 250 20.13 -10.66 -0.62
C ASN A 250 19.85 -12.12 -0.98
N GLU A 251 18.78 -12.41 -1.72
CA GLU A 251 18.48 -13.80 -2.10
C GLU A 251 19.46 -14.35 -3.13
N VAL A 252 19.88 -13.54 -4.12
CA VAL A 252 20.83 -14.00 -5.15
C VAL A 252 22.32 -13.88 -4.73
N ASP A 253 22.58 -13.57 -3.45
CA ASP A 253 23.91 -13.31 -2.87
C ASP A 253 24.78 -12.36 -3.74
N ALA A 254 24.15 -11.31 -4.27
CA ALA A 254 24.82 -10.31 -5.10
C ALA A 254 25.24 -9.09 -4.29
N TYR A 255 26.36 -8.49 -4.67
CA TYR A 255 26.78 -7.21 -4.11
C TYR A 255 25.74 -6.13 -4.40
N PHE A 256 25.20 -5.49 -3.35
CA PHE A 256 24.19 -4.44 -3.46
C PHE A 256 24.80 -3.07 -3.20
N ASP A 257 24.64 -2.14 -4.16
CA ASP A 257 25.02 -0.73 -3.98
C ASP A 257 23.82 0.17 -4.30
N THR A 258 23.66 1.24 -3.52
CA THR A 258 22.52 2.17 -3.66
C THR A 258 23.02 3.56 -4.01
N ILE A 259 22.38 4.16 -5.01
CA ILE A 259 22.55 5.53 -5.41
C ILE A 259 21.21 6.23 -5.24
N SER A 260 21.16 7.29 -4.44
CA SER A 260 19.99 8.17 -4.38
C SER A 260 20.18 9.35 -5.33
N GLY A 261 19.18 9.62 -6.17
CA GLY A 261 19.22 10.71 -7.15
C GLY A 261 19.59 12.08 -6.55
N PRO A 262 18.94 12.55 -5.46
CA PRO A 262 19.30 13.79 -4.78
C PRO A 262 20.74 13.84 -4.26
N GLU A 263 21.33 12.70 -3.86
CA GLU A 263 22.71 12.65 -3.38
C GLU A 263 23.74 12.92 -4.48
N ILE A 264 23.38 12.60 -5.73
CA ILE A 264 24.19 12.88 -6.90
C ILE A 264 24.14 14.36 -7.27
N VAL A 265 23.06 15.09 -6.97
CA VAL A 265 22.89 16.50 -7.34
C VAL A 265 23.76 17.42 -6.48
N SER A 266 25.02 17.57 -6.90
CA SER A 266 26.03 18.43 -6.28
C SER A 266 26.07 19.82 -6.93
N LYS A 267 26.45 20.84 -6.14
CA LYS A 267 26.69 22.21 -6.64
C LYS A 267 27.99 22.34 -7.47
N TYR A 268 28.85 21.32 -7.45
CA TYR A 268 30.17 21.36 -8.06
C TYR A 268 30.18 20.61 -9.40
N LYS A 269 30.59 21.31 -10.46
CA LYS A 269 30.63 20.76 -11.82
C LYS A 269 31.52 19.52 -11.91
N GLY A 270 30.95 18.41 -12.37
CA GLY A 270 31.65 17.16 -12.69
C GLY A 270 31.73 16.16 -11.52
N GLU A 271 31.38 16.57 -10.30
CA GLU A 271 31.40 15.67 -9.14
C GLU A 271 30.27 14.63 -9.21
N SER A 272 29.09 15.01 -9.71
CA SER A 272 27.96 14.11 -9.96
C SER A 272 28.30 13.00 -10.97
N GLU A 273 29.01 13.36 -12.03
CA GLU A 273 29.42 12.43 -13.10
C GLU A 273 30.50 11.44 -12.61
N GLU A 274 31.45 11.92 -11.79
CA GLU A 274 32.48 11.07 -11.20
C GLU A 274 31.90 10.08 -10.19
N ARG A 275 31.00 10.53 -9.31
CA ARG A 275 30.31 9.64 -8.35
C ARG A 275 29.56 8.51 -9.06
N LEU A 276 28.84 8.83 -10.13
CA LEU A 276 28.13 7.84 -10.92
C LEU A 276 29.10 6.83 -11.54
N ARG A 277 30.22 7.30 -12.09
CA ARG A 277 31.26 6.42 -12.65
C ARG A 277 31.89 5.52 -11.59
N GLU A 278 32.26 6.06 -10.43
CA GLU A 278 32.83 5.30 -9.33
C GLU A 278 31.88 4.21 -8.83
N ALA A 279 30.58 4.47 -8.77
CA ALA A 279 29.60 3.48 -8.34
C ALA A 279 29.48 2.31 -9.34
N PHE A 280 29.41 2.60 -10.65
CA PHE A 280 29.42 1.55 -11.67
C PHE A 280 30.73 0.75 -11.67
N GLU A 281 31.89 1.39 -11.51
CA GLU A 281 33.18 0.70 -11.40
C GLU A 281 33.28 -0.20 -10.17
N LYS A 282 32.70 0.22 -9.03
CA LYS A 282 32.63 -0.61 -7.81
C LYS A 282 31.69 -1.80 -8.00
N ALA A 283 30.52 -1.60 -8.60
CA ALA A 283 29.60 -2.69 -8.90
C ALA A 283 30.24 -3.71 -9.86
N GLU A 284 30.94 -3.24 -10.90
CA GLU A 284 31.69 -4.11 -11.83
C GLU A 284 32.79 -4.91 -11.11
N ALA A 285 33.52 -4.30 -10.18
CA ALA A 285 34.59 -4.96 -9.45
C ALA A 285 34.10 -6.07 -8.50
N ASN A 286 32.85 -5.98 -8.04
CA ASN A 286 32.24 -6.90 -7.07
C ASN A 286 31.17 -7.82 -7.71
N ALA A 287 31.18 -8.00 -9.03
CA ALA A 287 30.18 -8.81 -9.72
C ALA A 287 30.16 -10.29 -9.25
N PRO A 288 28.98 -10.93 -9.05
CA PRO A 288 27.64 -10.46 -9.41
C PRO A 288 27.13 -9.31 -8.52
N ALA A 289 26.58 -8.26 -9.14
CA ALA A 289 26.20 -7.04 -8.43
C ALA A 289 24.88 -6.44 -8.94
N ILE A 290 24.12 -5.85 -8.03
CA ILE A 290 22.89 -5.09 -8.31
C ILE A 290 23.14 -3.62 -7.93
N LEU A 291 23.01 -2.74 -8.91
CA LEU A 291 23.11 -1.30 -8.71
C LEU A 291 21.69 -0.71 -8.67
N PHE A 292 21.27 -0.23 -7.49
CA PHE A 292 19.97 0.38 -7.30
C PHE A 292 20.07 1.91 -7.39
N VAL A 293 19.32 2.52 -8.31
CA VAL A 293 19.23 3.97 -8.50
C VAL A 293 17.85 4.44 -8.08
N ASP A 294 17.74 5.00 -6.88
CA ASP A 294 16.50 5.53 -6.33
C ASP A 294 16.25 6.97 -6.78
N GLU A 295 14.97 7.35 -6.89
CA GLU A 295 14.54 8.68 -7.36
C GLU A 295 15.25 9.12 -8.65
N ILE A 296 15.28 8.22 -9.65
CA ILE A 296 15.98 8.47 -10.92
C ILE A 296 15.39 9.67 -11.68
N ASP A 297 14.13 10.00 -11.44
CA ASP A 297 13.46 11.20 -11.97
C ASP A 297 14.15 12.51 -11.55
N SER A 298 14.81 12.54 -10.39
CA SER A 298 15.55 13.73 -9.93
C SER A 298 16.84 14.01 -10.70
N ILE A 299 17.45 12.98 -11.29
CA ILE A 299 18.70 13.09 -12.08
C ILE A 299 18.46 12.92 -13.58
N ALA A 300 17.33 12.32 -13.95
CA ALA A 300 17.00 11.96 -15.31
C ALA A 300 15.65 12.46 -15.79
N GLY A 301 15.30 13.67 -15.37
CA GLY A 301 14.17 14.42 -15.90
C GLY A 301 14.22 14.63 -17.41
N SER A 302 13.05 14.90 -17.98
CA SER A 302 12.88 15.33 -19.37
C SER A 302 13.73 16.56 -19.66
N ARG A 303 14.37 16.60 -20.83
CA ARG A 303 15.38 17.61 -21.17
C ARG A 303 14.80 19.01 -21.21
N ASP A 304 14.97 19.77 -20.13
CA ASP A 304 14.69 21.19 -20.11
C ASP A 304 15.86 21.99 -20.69
N GLU A 305 15.56 23.02 -21.49
CA GLU A 305 16.56 23.92 -22.09
C GLU A 305 17.38 24.68 -21.03
N ASP A 306 16.85 24.82 -19.81
CA ASP A 306 17.50 25.51 -18.69
C ASP A 306 18.33 24.58 -17.77
N ALA A 307 18.27 23.25 -17.96
CA ALA A 307 18.85 22.24 -17.07
C ALA A 307 20.15 21.59 -17.61
N ASP A 308 21.16 22.40 -17.96
CA ASP A 308 22.47 21.96 -18.51
C ASP A 308 23.26 20.95 -17.63
N MET A 309 22.95 20.87 -16.33
CA MET A 309 23.63 19.96 -15.41
C MET A 309 23.02 18.56 -15.42
N GLU A 310 21.71 18.48 -15.27
CA GLU A 310 20.94 17.22 -15.31
C GLU A 310 21.12 16.53 -16.66
N ASN A 311 20.99 17.29 -17.76
CA ASN A 311 21.21 16.78 -19.12
C ASN A 311 22.58 16.09 -19.31
N ARG A 312 23.63 16.54 -18.61
CA ARG A 312 24.95 15.90 -18.64
C ARG A 312 25.02 14.63 -17.80
N VAL A 313 24.40 14.64 -16.62
CA VAL A 313 24.30 13.45 -15.75
C VAL A 313 23.52 12.35 -16.48
N VAL A 314 22.40 12.69 -17.14
CA VAL A 314 21.65 11.77 -18.00
C VAL A 314 22.52 11.19 -19.10
N ALA A 315 23.21 12.04 -19.86
CA ALA A 315 24.09 11.57 -20.93
C ALA A 315 25.19 10.63 -20.43
N GLN A 316 25.73 10.87 -19.24
CA GLN A 316 26.72 10.00 -18.61
C GLN A 316 26.09 8.67 -18.16
N LEU A 317 24.90 8.68 -17.57
CA LEU A 317 24.17 7.46 -17.19
C LEU A 317 23.86 6.59 -18.41
N LEU A 318 23.37 7.20 -19.50
CA LEU A 318 23.15 6.52 -20.78
C LEU A 318 24.42 5.82 -21.29
N THR A 319 25.56 6.51 -21.21
CA THR A 319 26.84 5.96 -21.66
C THR A 319 27.32 4.80 -20.78
N LEU A 320 27.05 4.84 -19.47
CA LEU A 320 27.40 3.76 -18.55
C LEU A 320 26.52 2.53 -18.80
N MET A 321 25.20 2.71 -18.99
CA MET A 321 24.26 1.63 -19.32
C MET A 321 24.63 0.93 -20.63
N ASP A 322 24.89 1.70 -21.70
CA ASP A 322 25.31 1.14 -23.00
C ASP A 322 26.66 0.38 -22.89
N GLY A 323 27.48 0.67 -21.87
CA GLY A 323 28.75 0.00 -21.61
C GLY A 323 28.65 -1.35 -20.88
N LEU A 324 27.48 -1.67 -20.30
CA LEU A 324 27.25 -2.89 -19.50
C LEU A 324 26.95 -4.12 -20.36
N GLU A 325 26.43 -3.94 -21.58
CA GLU A 325 26.00 -5.01 -22.50
C GLU A 325 27.11 -6.05 -22.78
N ASP A 326 28.39 -5.66 -22.71
CA ASP A 326 29.53 -6.55 -22.98
C ASP A 326 29.98 -7.38 -21.75
N ARG A 327 29.43 -7.15 -20.54
CA ARG A 327 30.06 -7.62 -19.26
C ARG A 327 29.16 -8.42 -18.33
N GLY A 328 27.85 -8.51 -18.60
CA GLY A 328 26.96 -9.66 -18.31
C GLY A 328 26.74 -10.13 -16.86
N ARG A 329 27.13 -9.38 -15.82
CA ARG A 329 26.90 -9.76 -14.40
C ARG A 329 26.54 -8.59 -13.46
N VAL A 330 26.22 -7.43 -14.03
CA VAL A 330 25.74 -6.26 -13.29
C VAL A 330 24.37 -5.93 -13.82
N VAL A 331 23.38 -5.86 -12.93
CA VAL A 331 22.00 -5.48 -13.25
C VAL A 331 21.72 -4.12 -12.62
N VAL A 332 21.14 -3.20 -13.38
CA VAL A 332 20.75 -1.88 -12.86
C VAL A 332 19.24 -1.83 -12.62
N ILE A 333 18.85 -1.50 -11.40
CA ILE A 333 17.44 -1.30 -11.03
C ILE A 333 17.22 0.19 -10.78
N GLY A 334 16.37 0.84 -11.56
CA GLY A 334 15.94 2.22 -11.33
C GLY A 334 14.60 2.25 -10.59
N ALA A 335 14.42 3.20 -9.66
CA ALA A 335 13.13 3.47 -9.04
C ALA A 335 12.69 4.92 -9.28
N THR A 336 11.41 5.12 -9.60
CA THR A 336 10.80 6.44 -9.81
C THR A 336 9.38 6.49 -9.28
N ASN A 337 8.92 7.68 -8.92
CA ASN A 337 7.50 7.90 -8.65
C ASN A 337 6.74 8.36 -9.91
N ARG A 338 7.45 8.87 -10.93
CA ARG A 338 6.89 9.46 -12.14
C ARG A 338 7.61 8.94 -13.38
N VAL A 339 7.11 7.85 -13.96
CA VAL A 339 7.70 7.24 -15.17
C VAL A 339 7.73 8.20 -16.37
N ASP A 340 6.74 9.10 -16.46
CA ASP A 340 6.65 10.10 -17.52
C ASP A 340 7.66 11.25 -17.37
N ALA A 341 8.19 11.47 -16.16
CA ALA A 341 9.20 12.50 -15.93
C ALA A 341 10.57 12.10 -16.50
N ILE A 342 10.81 10.80 -16.72
CA ILE A 342 12.12 10.28 -17.13
C ILE A 342 12.39 10.51 -18.62
N ASP A 343 13.64 10.82 -18.98
CA ASP A 343 14.07 10.92 -20.39
C ASP A 343 13.72 9.62 -21.17
N PRO A 344 12.93 9.70 -22.26
CA PRO A 344 12.52 8.54 -23.04
C PRO A 344 13.68 7.71 -23.62
N ALA A 345 14.90 8.24 -23.65
CA ALA A 345 16.08 7.50 -24.08
C ALA A 345 16.52 6.44 -23.06
N LEU A 346 16.20 6.60 -21.77
CA LEU A 346 16.46 5.59 -20.75
C LEU A 346 15.55 4.37 -20.87
N ARG A 347 14.33 4.57 -21.37
CA ARG A 347 13.28 3.56 -21.57
C ARG A 347 13.42 2.76 -22.88
N ARG A 348 14.52 2.92 -23.60
CA ARG A 348 14.76 2.22 -24.88
C ARG A 348 15.52 0.92 -24.65
N GLY A 349 15.28 -0.04 -25.53
CA GLY A 349 15.95 -1.34 -25.51
C GLY A 349 17.48 -1.21 -25.49
N GLY A 350 18.13 -1.98 -24.61
CA GLY A 350 19.56 -1.94 -24.24
C GLY A 350 19.83 -1.27 -22.88
N ARG A 351 18.82 -0.63 -22.26
CA ARG A 351 18.95 0.15 -21.01
C ARG A 351 17.96 -0.33 -19.97
N PHE A 352 16.88 0.43 -19.71
CA PHE A 352 15.72 -0.10 -18.99
C PHE A 352 14.81 -0.80 -19.98
N ASP A 353 15.06 -2.09 -20.16
CA ASP A 353 14.31 -2.95 -21.08
C ASP A 353 12.91 -3.30 -20.55
N ARG A 354 12.73 -3.16 -19.24
CA ARG A 354 11.57 -3.65 -18.50
C ARG A 354 11.10 -2.60 -17.52
N GLU A 355 9.80 -2.32 -17.59
CA GLU A 355 9.10 -1.43 -16.68
C GLU A 355 8.16 -2.29 -15.83
N ILE A 356 8.22 -2.13 -14.52
CA ILE A 356 7.38 -2.83 -13.55
C ILE A 356 6.67 -1.77 -12.73
N GLU A 357 5.36 -1.77 -12.83
CA GLU A 357 4.50 -0.96 -11.99
C GLU A 357 4.39 -1.61 -10.61
N VAL A 358 4.76 -0.86 -9.57
CA VAL A 358 4.57 -1.23 -8.16
C VAL A 358 3.45 -0.35 -7.61
N GLY A 359 2.23 -0.84 -7.79
CA GLY A 359 0.98 -0.15 -7.45
C GLY A 359 0.63 -0.15 -5.96
N VAL A 360 -0.56 0.35 -5.66
CA VAL A 360 -1.12 0.28 -4.30
C VAL A 360 -1.61 -1.14 -4.05
N PRO A 361 -1.29 -1.75 -2.90
CA PRO A 361 -1.69 -3.13 -2.62
C PRO A 361 -3.22 -3.28 -2.49
N GLY A 362 -3.75 -4.37 -3.06
CA GLY A 362 -5.12 -4.82 -2.85
C GLY A 362 -5.35 -5.33 -1.41
N GLU A 363 -6.58 -5.68 -1.06
CA GLU A 363 -6.94 -6.13 0.29
C GLU A 363 -6.07 -7.29 0.78
N HIS A 364 -5.86 -8.31 -0.05
CA HIS A 364 -4.99 -9.44 0.27
C HIS A 364 -3.54 -8.99 0.50
N GLY A 365 -3.00 -8.12 -0.35
CA GLY A 365 -1.64 -7.61 -0.19
C GLY A 365 -1.48 -6.75 1.05
N ARG A 366 -2.48 -5.93 1.41
CA ARG A 366 -2.48 -5.17 2.67
C ARG A 366 -2.50 -6.10 3.88
N ARG A 367 -3.27 -7.18 3.82
CA ARG A 367 -3.32 -8.18 4.88
C ARG A 367 -1.94 -8.83 5.09
N GLU A 368 -1.24 -9.16 4.02
CA GLU A 368 0.13 -9.71 4.09
C GLU A 368 1.15 -8.70 4.61
N ILE A 369 1.05 -7.44 4.19
CA ILE A 369 1.90 -6.37 4.73
C ILE A 369 1.68 -6.22 6.24
N MET A 370 0.44 -6.30 6.70
CA MET A 370 0.13 -6.33 8.13
C MET A 370 0.75 -7.55 8.81
N ASP A 371 0.64 -8.76 8.24
CA ASP A 371 1.28 -9.97 8.80
C ASP A 371 2.79 -9.79 9.00
N VAL A 372 3.47 -9.14 8.06
CA VAL A 372 4.90 -8.83 8.18
C VAL A 372 5.14 -7.86 9.33
N HIS A 373 4.41 -6.75 9.40
CA HIS A 373 4.64 -5.72 10.42
C HIS A 373 4.15 -6.11 11.83
N THR A 374 3.20 -7.05 11.94
CA THR A 374 2.71 -7.56 13.22
C THR A 374 3.41 -8.85 13.65
N ARG A 375 4.36 -9.38 12.88
CA ARG A 375 5.06 -10.65 13.18
C ARG A 375 5.71 -10.65 14.56
N ASP A 376 6.39 -9.56 14.91
CA ASP A 376 7.06 -9.38 16.21
C ASP A 376 6.17 -8.71 17.27
N MET A 377 4.92 -8.39 16.91
CA MET A 377 4.00 -7.68 17.78
C MET A 377 3.17 -8.69 18.58
N PRO A 378 3.09 -8.54 19.92
CA PRO A 378 2.16 -9.33 20.71
C PRO A 378 0.73 -8.85 20.44
N LEU A 379 0.01 -9.58 19.58
CA LEU A 379 -1.40 -9.32 19.29
C LEU A 379 -2.30 -10.12 20.23
N HIS A 380 -3.37 -9.50 20.71
CA HIS A 380 -4.42 -10.20 21.45
C HIS A 380 -5.38 -10.93 20.49
N ASP A 381 -6.04 -11.99 20.98
CA ASP A 381 -6.95 -12.86 20.19
C ASP A 381 -8.18 -12.15 19.61
N ASP A 382 -8.45 -10.91 20.02
CA ASP A 382 -9.57 -10.09 19.54
C ASP A 382 -9.22 -9.27 18.29
N VAL A 383 -7.95 -9.25 17.87
CA VAL A 383 -7.50 -8.51 16.70
C VAL A 383 -7.89 -9.24 15.43
N ASP A 384 -8.67 -8.57 14.59
CA ASP A 384 -9.08 -9.04 13.27
C ASP A 384 -8.37 -8.20 12.19
N LEU A 385 -7.22 -8.71 11.74
CA LEU A 385 -6.41 -8.07 10.70
C LEU A 385 -7.09 -8.09 9.32
N ASP A 386 -7.99 -9.05 9.05
CA ASP A 386 -8.75 -9.09 7.79
C ASP A 386 -9.73 -7.91 7.73
N ARG A 387 -10.42 -7.65 8.85
CA ARG A 387 -11.30 -6.48 8.98
C ARG A 387 -10.53 -5.16 8.83
N ILE A 388 -9.34 -5.05 9.40
CA ILE A 388 -8.52 -3.83 9.29
C ILE A 388 -8.05 -3.66 7.84
N ALA A 389 -7.61 -4.73 7.17
CA ALA A 389 -7.20 -4.67 5.76
C ALA A 389 -8.33 -4.24 4.81
N ALA A 390 -9.58 -4.63 5.12
CA ALA A 390 -10.78 -4.19 4.42
C ALA A 390 -11.11 -2.71 4.67
N GLN A 391 -10.65 -2.10 5.76
CA GLN A 391 -10.90 -0.68 6.06
C GLN A 391 -9.78 0.25 5.55
N THR A 392 -8.58 -0.27 5.31
CA THR A 392 -7.40 0.52 4.89
C THR A 392 -7.30 0.66 3.37
N HIS A 393 -8.38 1.03 2.69
CA HIS A 393 -8.35 1.26 1.25
C HIS A 393 -7.36 2.36 0.88
N GLY A 394 -6.52 2.11 -0.14
CA GLY A 394 -5.53 3.09 -0.60
C GLY A 394 -4.27 3.23 0.26
N PHE A 395 -4.17 2.52 1.39
CA PHE A 395 -2.96 2.52 2.22
C PHE A 395 -1.82 1.81 1.48
N VAL A 396 -0.64 2.44 1.45
CA VAL A 396 0.59 1.81 0.96
C VAL A 396 1.34 1.12 2.10
N GLY A 397 2.38 0.33 1.77
CA GLY A 397 3.17 -0.39 2.77
C GLY A 397 3.70 0.50 3.90
N ALA A 398 4.17 1.70 3.57
CA ALA A 398 4.61 2.68 4.57
C ALA A 398 3.48 3.19 5.49
N ASP A 399 2.25 3.30 4.97
CA ASP A 399 1.10 3.71 5.77
C ASP A 399 0.68 2.59 6.72
N LEU A 400 0.69 1.34 6.25
CA LEU A 400 0.40 0.17 7.08
C LEU A 400 1.46 -0.04 8.17
N ALA A 401 2.74 0.19 7.86
CA ALA A 401 3.81 0.20 8.86
C ALA A 401 3.59 1.31 9.92
N SER A 402 3.12 2.47 9.49
CA SER A 402 2.80 3.58 10.40
C SER A 402 1.56 3.27 11.25
N LEU A 403 0.56 2.60 10.67
CA LEU A 403 -0.66 2.16 11.35
C LEU A 403 -0.34 1.16 12.47
N THR A 404 0.45 0.11 12.17
CA THR A 404 0.86 -0.89 13.17
C THR A 404 1.72 -0.25 14.26
N THR A 405 2.62 0.67 13.89
CA THR A 405 3.45 1.41 14.85
C THR A 405 2.59 2.28 15.78
N GLU A 406 1.60 3.01 15.25
CA GLU A 406 0.71 3.81 16.09
C GLU A 406 -0.23 2.95 16.94
N ALA A 407 -0.67 1.78 16.45
CA ALA A 407 -1.43 0.83 17.27
C ALA A 407 -0.59 0.34 18.46
N ALA A 408 0.68 -0.01 18.24
CA ALA A 408 1.60 -0.37 19.32
C ALA A 408 1.85 0.80 20.30
N MET A 409 1.98 2.02 19.78
CA MET A 409 2.11 3.21 20.61
C MET A 409 0.84 3.52 21.41
N ALA A 410 -0.35 3.28 20.85
CA ALA A 410 -1.62 3.42 21.54
C ALA A 410 -1.78 2.39 22.67
N ALA A 411 -1.37 1.15 22.43
CA ALA A 411 -1.30 0.12 23.47
C ALA A 411 -0.39 0.54 24.64
N LEU A 412 0.81 1.07 24.32
CA LEU A 412 1.75 1.59 25.33
C LEU A 412 1.21 2.79 26.12
N ARG A 413 0.38 3.65 25.51
CA ARG A 413 -0.23 4.81 26.19
C ARG A 413 -1.34 4.39 27.16
N THR A 414 -2.00 3.26 26.90
CA THR A 414 -3.16 2.80 27.69
C THR A 414 -2.74 2.08 28.98
N ASP A 415 -1.45 1.74 29.13
CA ASP A 415 -0.85 1.15 30.34
C ASP A 415 -1.61 -0.11 30.80
N ARG A 416 -1.83 -1.06 29.87
CA ARG A 416 -2.47 -2.36 30.14
C ARG A 416 -1.46 -3.35 30.75
N ASP A 417 -1.93 -4.20 31.66
CA ASP A 417 -1.09 -5.18 32.39
C ASP A 417 -0.61 -6.37 31.53
N ASP A 418 -1.26 -6.65 30.39
CA ASP A 418 -0.93 -7.73 29.46
C ASP A 418 0.18 -7.35 28.47
N GLY A 419 0.25 -6.07 28.09
CA GLY A 419 1.24 -5.57 27.12
C GLY A 419 0.95 -6.01 25.68
N ASP A 420 -0.24 -6.55 25.44
CA ASP A 420 -0.72 -6.99 24.12
C ASP A 420 -1.43 -5.82 23.39
N VAL A 421 -1.38 -5.83 22.07
CA VAL A 421 -2.08 -4.86 21.22
C VAL A 421 -3.48 -5.39 20.91
N HIS A 422 -4.49 -4.57 21.20
CA HIS A 422 -5.90 -4.90 21.03
C HIS A 422 -6.51 -4.25 19.78
N GLN A 423 -7.69 -4.72 19.37
CA GLN A 423 -8.44 -4.15 18.26
C GLN A 423 -8.72 -2.64 18.45
N ASP A 424 -9.04 -2.20 19.67
CA ASP A 424 -9.29 -0.79 20.00
C ASP A 424 -8.09 0.13 19.71
N ASP A 425 -6.86 -0.41 19.82
CA ASP A 425 -5.64 0.34 19.57
C ASP A 425 -5.46 0.58 18.05
N PHE A 426 -5.82 -0.41 17.23
CA PHE A 426 -5.88 -0.28 15.77
C PHE A 426 -6.98 0.70 15.33
N GLU A 427 -8.16 0.69 15.98
CA GLU A 427 -9.22 1.66 15.71
C GLU A 427 -8.76 3.10 16.03
N THR A 428 -8.02 3.27 17.13
CA THR A 428 -7.42 4.57 17.49
C THR A 428 -6.35 5.00 16.48
N ALA A 429 -5.55 4.06 15.99
CA ALA A 429 -4.52 4.32 14.99
C ALA A 429 -5.14 4.70 13.63
N LEU A 430 -6.21 4.03 13.20
CA LEU A 430 -6.95 4.37 11.97
C LEU A 430 -7.51 5.79 11.99
N ALA A 431 -7.92 6.30 13.17
CA ALA A 431 -8.38 7.67 13.30
C ALA A 431 -7.26 8.73 13.20
N THR A 432 -5.99 8.32 13.26
CA THR A 432 -4.83 9.23 13.30
C THR A 432 -3.98 9.16 12.02
N VAL A 433 -3.94 8.01 11.35
CA VAL A 433 -3.06 7.77 10.19
C VAL A 433 -3.81 8.03 8.88
N ASP A 434 -3.41 9.09 8.17
CA ASP A 434 -3.92 9.42 6.83
C ASP A 434 -3.12 8.70 5.72
N PRO A 435 -3.79 8.07 4.74
CA PRO A 435 -3.12 7.39 3.62
C PRO A 435 -2.27 8.34 2.77
N SER A 436 -0.99 7.97 2.57
CA SER A 436 0.00 8.78 1.83
C SER A 436 -0.31 8.86 0.33
N ALA A 437 -0.85 7.79 -0.27
CA ALA A 437 -1.23 7.79 -1.69
C ALA A 437 -2.38 8.77 -1.99
N MET A 438 -3.16 9.16 -0.98
CA MET A 438 -4.33 10.03 -1.10
C MET A 438 -4.07 11.49 -0.68
N ARG A 439 -2.86 11.86 -0.23
CA ARG A 439 -2.58 13.21 0.32
C ARG A 439 -2.69 14.38 -0.65
N GLU A 440 -2.76 14.14 -1.96
CA GLU A 440 -2.73 15.21 -2.98
C GLU A 440 -4.07 15.46 -3.68
N TYR A 441 -5.01 14.51 -3.60
CA TYR A 441 -6.40 14.69 -4.00
C TYR A 441 -7.27 14.07 -2.90
N VAL A 442 -8.05 14.92 -2.22
CA VAL A 442 -8.88 14.53 -1.08
C VAL A 442 -9.85 13.44 -1.53
N ALA A 443 -9.50 12.19 -1.25
CA ALA A 443 -10.44 11.10 -1.21
C ALA A 443 -11.22 11.26 0.08
N GLU A 444 -12.29 12.05 0.03
CA GLU A 444 -13.27 12.02 1.12
C GLU A 444 -13.92 10.64 1.04
N SER A 445 -13.90 9.85 2.11
CA SER A 445 -14.94 8.83 2.30
C SER A 445 -16.16 9.61 2.78
N PRO A 446 -17.14 9.94 1.91
CA PRO A 446 -18.29 10.70 2.34
C PRO A 446 -19.05 9.89 3.39
N THR A 447 -19.30 10.49 4.56
CA THR A 447 -20.17 9.91 5.58
C THR A 447 -21.65 9.98 5.21
N ALA A 448 -21.97 10.67 4.11
CA ALA A 448 -23.33 10.82 3.63
C ALA A 448 -23.79 9.52 2.96
N THR A 449 -25.02 9.11 3.24
CA THR A 449 -25.69 7.93 2.67
C THR A 449 -26.93 8.36 1.91
N PHE A 450 -27.61 7.44 1.19
CA PHE A 450 -28.89 7.81 0.56
C PHE A 450 -29.97 8.23 1.57
N ASP A 451 -29.86 7.87 2.85
CA ASP A 451 -30.78 8.32 3.90
C ASP A 451 -30.62 9.82 4.21
N ASP A 452 -29.45 10.40 3.95
CA ASP A 452 -29.18 11.84 4.14
C ASP A 452 -29.69 12.70 2.96
N VAL A 453 -30.22 12.08 1.90
CA VAL A 453 -30.77 12.78 0.74
C VAL A 453 -32.27 12.55 0.67
N GLY A 454 -33.08 13.57 0.96
CA GLY A 454 -34.54 13.46 0.84
C GLY A 454 -35.02 13.39 -0.63
N GLY A 455 -35.96 12.50 -0.93
CA GLY A 455 -36.59 12.35 -2.24
C GLY A 455 -35.73 11.66 -3.31
N LEU A 456 -36.03 11.97 -4.58
CA LEU A 456 -35.26 11.53 -5.77
C LEU A 456 -35.16 10.00 -5.96
N ALA A 457 -36.19 9.25 -5.58
CA ALA A 457 -36.18 7.78 -5.64
C ALA A 457 -35.78 7.20 -7.02
N GLU A 458 -36.31 7.75 -8.11
CA GLU A 458 -35.97 7.31 -9.49
C GLU A 458 -34.50 7.58 -9.84
N VAL A 459 -33.96 8.71 -9.37
CA VAL A 459 -32.57 9.11 -9.60
C VAL A 459 -31.62 8.24 -8.77
N LYS A 460 -31.95 8.00 -7.50
CA LYS A 460 -31.19 7.08 -6.62
C LYS A 460 -31.13 5.68 -7.24
N GLN A 461 -32.27 5.14 -7.66
CA GLN A 461 -32.34 3.84 -8.32
C GLN A 461 -31.47 3.80 -9.58
N THR A 462 -31.53 4.84 -10.43
CA THR A 462 -30.70 4.91 -11.64
C THR A 462 -29.21 4.90 -11.29
N LEU A 463 -28.79 5.63 -10.25
CA LEU A 463 -27.39 5.68 -9.83
C LEU A 463 -26.93 4.33 -9.25
N THR A 464 -27.73 3.68 -8.42
CA THR A 464 -27.48 2.31 -7.94
C THR A 464 -27.30 1.33 -9.11
N GLU A 465 -28.20 1.33 -10.08
CA GLU A 465 -28.12 0.45 -11.26
C GLU A 465 -26.90 0.72 -12.12
N THR A 466 -26.41 1.96 -12.14
CA THR A 466 -25.31 2.38 -13.03
C THR A 466 -23.93 2.21 -12.37
N ILE A 467 -23.84 2.34 -11.04
CA ILE A 467 -22.57 2.37 -10.30
C ILE A 467 -22.37 1.08 -9.50
N GLU A 468 -23.37 0.65 -8.73
CA GLU A 468 -23.25 -0.52 -7.85
C GLU A 468 -23.31 -1.82 -8.65
N TRP A 469 -24.12 -1.88 -9.71
CA TRP A 469 -24.30 -3.12 -10.46
C TRP A 469 -23.08 -3.57 -11.26
N PRO A 470 -22.33 -2.70 -11.97
CA PRO A 470 -21.09 -3.12 -12.61
C PRO A 470 -20.07 -3.69 -11.62
N LEU A 471 -19.99 -3.10 -10.43
CA LEU A 471 -19.05 -3.52 -9.38
C LEU A 471 -19.48 -4.83 -8.71
N SER A 472 -20.76 -4.97 -8.37
CA SER A 472 -21.30 -6.14 -7.65
C SER A 472 -21.65 -7.32 -8.56
N TYR A 473 -22.00 -7.06 -9.82
CA TYR A 473 -22.52 -8.05 -10.77
C TYR A 473 -21.73 -8.10 -12.09
N GLY A 474 -20.42 -7.80 -12.08
CA GLY A 474 -19.59 -7.78 -13.28
C GLY A 474 -19.62 -9.08 -14.12
N GLU A 475 -19.85 -10.24 -13.49
CA GLU A 475 -20.02 -11.52 -14.19
C GLU A 475 -21.25 -11.53 -15.12
N LEU A 476 -22.34 -10.83 -14.75
CA LEU A 476 -23.55 -10.73 -15.57
C LEU A 476 -23.29 -9.91 -16.84
N PHE A 477 -22.56 -8.80 -16.73
CA PHE A 477 -22.16 -7.96 -17.87
C PHE A 477 -21.26 -8.72 -18.84
N THR A 478 -20.32 -9.50 -18.28
CA THR A 478 -19.44 -10.38 -19.07
C THR A 478 -20.24 -11.46 -19.80
N ALA A 479 -21.22 -12.09 -19.12
CA ALA A 479 -22.06 -13.14 -19.69
C ALA A 479 -22.94 -12.64 -20.84
N THR A 480 -23.40 -11.38 -20.79
CA THR A 480 -24.20 -10.76 -21.85
C THR A 480 -23.37 -10.01 -22.89
N ASN A 481 -22.04 -9.94 -22.73
CA ASN A 481 -21.14 -9.13 -23.55
C ASN A 481 -21.66 -7.69 -23.70
N THR A 482 -22.06 -7.11 -22.56
CA THR A 482 -22.60 -5.75 -22.46
C THR A 482 -21.59 -4.90 -21.72
N ASP A 483 -21.18 -3.80 -22.34
CA ASP A 483 -20.26 -2.85 -21.71
C ASP A 483 -20.99 -2.09 -20.59
N PRO A 484 -20.38 -1.94 -19.41
CA PRO A 484 -20.95 -1.13 -18.35
C PRO A 484 -20.95 0.35 -18.77
N PRO A 485 -21.89 1.14 -18.24
CA PRO A 485 -21.96 2.56 -18.52
C PRO A 485 -20.71 3.28 -18.03
N SER A 486 -20.07 4.05 -18.91
CA SER A 486 -18.72 4.61 -18.69
C SER A 486 -18.71 5.98 -17.99
N GLY A 487 -19.82 6.71 -18.03
CA GLY A 487 -19.93 8.00 -17.37
C GLY A 487 -21.34 8.55 -17.26
N ILE A 488 -21.59 9.26 -16.16
CA ILE A 488 -22.89 9.81 -15.77
C ILE A 488 -22.78 11.32 -15.67
N LEU A 489 -23.74 12.04 -16.25
CA LEU A 489 -23.91 13.48 -16.09
C LEU A 489 -25.17 13.78 -15.28
N LEU A 490 -24.99 14.30 -14.07
CA LEU A 490 -26.02 14.91 -13.24
C LEU A 490 -26.25 16.36 -13.68
N TYR A 491 -27.48 16.73 -14.04
CA TYR A 491 -27.79 18.11 -14.40
C TYR A 491 -29.10 18.61 -13.79
N GLY A 492 -29.28 19.93 -13.72
CA GLY A 492 -30.53 20.56 -13.27
C GLY A 492 -30.29 21.88 -12.52
N PRO A 493 -31.32 22.45 -11.87
CA PRO A 493 -31.21 23.73 -11.19
C PRO A 493 -30.18 23.73 -10.05
N PRO A 494 -29.55 24.87 -9.75
CA PRO A 494 -28.63 25.00 -8.61
C PRO A 494 -29.38 24.76 -7.29
N GLY A 495 -28.68 24.23 -6.28
CA GLY A 495 -29.25 23.98 -4.95
C GLY A 495 -30.16 22.75 -4.84
N THR A 496 -30.17 21.88 -5.85
CA THR A 496 -30.94 20.60 -5.84
C THR A 496 -30.17 19.43 -5.23
N GLY A 497 -28.97 19.66 -4.68
CA GLY A 497 -28.21 18.64 -3.97
C GLY A 497 -27.41 17.67 -4.85
N LYS A 498 -27.00 18.06 -6.07
CA LYS A 498 -26.22 17.19 -6.98
C LYS A 498 -24.91 16.70 -6.34
N THR A 499 -24.18 17.60 -5.69
CA THR A 499 -22.95 17.29 -4.95
C THR A 499 -23.23 16.37 -3.75
N LEU A 500 -24.34 16.58 -3.04
CA LEU A 500 -24.74 15.71 -1.92
C LEU A 500 -25.15 14.31 -2.40
N LEU A 501 -25.86 14.22 -3.52
CA LEU A 501 -26.25 12.96 -4.14
C LEU A 501 -25.02 12.16 -4.60
N ALA A 502 -24.02 12.83 -5.19
CA ALA A 502 -22.76 12.21 -5.57
C ALA A 502 -21.99 11.64 -4.35
N ARG A 503 -21.94 12.40 -3.27
CA ARG A 503 -21.35 11.97 -1.99
C ARG A 503 -22.12 10.79 -1.39
N ALA A 504 -23.45 10.82 -1.42
CA ALA A 504 -24.29 9.74 -0.91
C ALA A 504 -24.08 8.40 -1.64
N VAL A 505 -23.98 8.44 -2.97
CA VAL A 505 -23.70 7.25 -3.79
C VAL A 505 -22.36 6.61 -3.42
N ALA A 506 -21.34 7.45 -3.24
CA ALA A 506 -20.01 6.99 -2.89
C ALA A 506 -19.96 6.38 -1.49
N GLY A 507 -20.68 6.97 -0.52
CA GLY A 507 -20.77 6.44 0.84
C GLY A 507 -21.50 5.10 0.93
N GLU A 508 -22.38 4.80 -0.02
CA GLU A 508 -23.13 3.54 -0.07
C GLU A 508 -22.42 2.43 -0.85
N SER A 509 -21.53 2.81 -1.77
CA SER A 509 -20.84 1.86 -2.66
C SER A 509 -19.50 1.35 -2.10
N ASP A 510 -19.05 1.81 -0.93
CA ASP A 510 -17.74 1.47 -0.31
C ASP A 510 -16.53 1.58 -1.28
N VAL A 511 -16.61 2.50 -2.25
CA VAL A 511 -15.55 2.75 -3.26
C VAL A 511 -14.82 4.05 -3.01
N ASN A 512 -13.59 4.15 -3.53
CA ASN A 512 -12.78 5.35 -3.41
C ASN A 512 -13.46 6.52 -4.14
N PHE A 513 -13.71 7.63 -3.44
CA PHE A 513 -14.38 8.80 -4.02
C PHE A 513 -13.42 9.96 -4.21
N ILE A 514 -13.17 10.33 -5.46
CA ILE A 514 -12.24 11.40 -5.82
C ILE A 514 -13.05 12.62 -6.24
N HIS A 515 -13.16 13.60 -5.34
CA HIS A 515 -13.88 14.85 -5.59
C HIS A 515 -12.96 15.90 -6.20
N VAL A 516 -13.34 16.41 -7.38
CA VAL A 516 -12.65 17.53 -8.03
C VAL A 516 -13.66 18.57 -8.48
N ALA A 517 -13.53 19.79 -7.95
CA ALA A 517 -14.32 20.92 -8.42
C ALA A 517 -13.71 21.51 -9.70
N GLY A 518 -14.53 21.84 -10.69
CA GLY A 518 -14.12 22.40 -11.98
C GLY A 518 -13.15 23.59 -11.86
N PRO A 519 -13.41 24.58 -10.97
CA PRO A 519 -12.47 25.68 -10.73
C PRO A 519 -11.11 25.26 -10.18
N GLU A 520 -11.03 24.18 -9.39
CA GLU A 520 -9.76 23.72 -8.80
C GLU A 520 -8.79 23.17 -9.85
N ILE A 521 -9.31 22.56 -10.92
CA ILE A 521 -8.51 22.10 -12.06
C ILE A 521 -7.83 23.30 -12.75
N MET A 522 -8.47 24.46 -12.75
CA MET A 522 -7.99 25.68 -13.41
C MET A 522 -7.05 26.49 -12.50
N ASP A 523 -7.35 26.59 -11.21
CA ASP A 523 -6.63 27.47 -10.26
C ASP A 523 -5.33 26.87 -9.72
N ARG A 524 -5.26 25.54 -9.51
CA ARG A 524 -4.03 24.91 -8.98
C ARG A 524 -2.84 25.02 -9.94
N TYR A 525 -3.07 25.21 -11.24
CA TYR A 525 -2.04 25.08 -12.27
C TYR A 525 -2.15 26.14 -13.36
N VAL A 526 -1.59 27.33 -13.10
CA VAL A 526 -1.32 28.32 -14.15
C VAL A 526 -0.15 27.81 -15.01
N GLY A 527 -0.43 26.92 -15.98
CA GLY A 527 0.56 26.45 -16.96
C GLY A 527 0.47 24.97 -17.35
N GLU A 528 0.01 24.09 -16.45
CA GLU A 528 0.10 22.62 -16.57
C GLU A 528 -1.24 21.88 -16.34
N SER A 529 -2.37 22.53 -16.60
CA SER A 529 -3.71 21.95 -16.34
C SER A 529 -4.02 20.65 -17.12
N GLU A 530 -3.25 20.32 -18.17
CA GLU A 530 -3.37 19.07 -18.93
C GLU A 530 -2.76 17.87 -18.17
N GLU A 531 -1.60 18.06 -17.54
CA GLU A 531 -0.91 17.00 -16.80
C GLU A 531 -1.70 16.61 -15.54
N ALA A 532 -2.30 17.59 -14.87
CA ALA A 532 -3.16 17.36 -13.70
C ALA A 532 -4.38 16.47 -14.03
N VAL A 533 -5.01 16.64 -15.20
CA VAL A 533 -6.12 15.77 -15.63
C VAL A 533 -5.61 14.36 -15.86
N ARG A 534 -4.47 14.19 -16.54
CA ARG A 534 -3.90 12.85 -16.77
C ARG A 534 -3.58 12.15 -15.45
N GLU A 535 -2.91 12.85 -14.55
CA GLU A 535 -2.53 12.34 -13.24
C GLU A 535 -3.76 11.96 -12.39
N LEU A 536 -4.83 12.75 -12.43
CA LEU A 536 -6.09 12.43 -11.76
C LEU A 536 -6.64 11.07 -12.22
N PHE A 537 -6.74 10.85 -13.53
CA PHE A 537 -7.27 9.61 -14.10
C PHE A 537 -6.32 8.42 -13.91
N GLU A 538 -5.01 8.64 -13.93
CA GLU A 538 -4.02 7.59 -13.67
C GLU A 538 -4.07 7.12 -12.21
N ARG A 539 -4.17 8.04 -11.26
CA ARG A 539 -4.34 7.69 -9.84
C ARG A 539 -5.68 7.02 -9.55
N ALA A 540 -6.75 7.47 -10.20
CA ALA A 540 -8.06 6.84 -10.09
C ALA A 540 -8.03 5.39 -10.61
N ARG A 541 -7.26 5.12 -11.67
CA ARG A 541 -6.98 3.75 -12.16
C ARG A 541 -6.18 2.93 -11.16
N GLN A 542 -5.14 3.50 -10.55
CA GLN A 542 -4.32 2.83 -9.53
C GLN A 542 -5.09 2.52 -8.24
N THR A 543 -6.13 3.28 -7.94
CA THR A 543 -6.99 3.13 -6.74
C THR A 543 -8.35 2.52 -7.07
N ALA A 544 -8.51 1.89 -8.23
CA ALA A 544 -9.76 1.23 -8.60
C ALA A 544 -10.07 0.08 -7.61
N PRO A 545 -11.34 -0.11 -7.19
CA PRO A 545 -12.55 0.56 -7.67
C PRO A 545 -12.72 1.99 -7.14
N SER A 546 -12.98 2.95 -8.04
CA SER A 546 -13.08 4.37 -7.69
C SER A 546 -14.13 5.13 -8.52
N ILE A 547 -14.73 6.15 -7.90
CA ILE A 547 -15.64 7.11 -8.52
C ILE A 547 -14.93 8.46 -8.61
N ILE A 548 -14.76 8.97 -9.83
CA ILE A 548 -14.30 10.34 -10.06
C ILE A 548 -15.52 11.24 -10.13
N PHE A 549 -15.64 12.18 -9.19
CA PHE A 549 -16.68 13.20 -9.21
C PHE A 549 -16.15 14.54 -9.69
N LEU A 550 -16.62 14.98 -10.86
CA LEU A 550 -16.31 16.27 -11.47
C LEU A 550 -17.46 17.25 -11.20
N ASP A 551 -17.34 18.07 -10.17
CA ASP A 551 -18.34 19.11 -9.88
C ASP A 551 -18.11 20.35 -10.74
N GLU A 552 -19.19 21.08 -11.04
CA GLU A 552 -19.15 22.30 -11.87
C GLU A 552 -18.37 22.12 -13.17
N ILE A 553 -18.58 21.00 -13.87
CA ILE A 553 -17.84 20.67 -15.10
C ILE A 553 -18.03 21.76 -16.18
N ASP A 554 -19.13 22.52 -16.15
CA ASP A 554 -19.37 23.65 -17.04
C ASP A 554 -18.36 24.80 -16.88
N ALA A 555 -17.62 24.87 -15.78
CA ALA A 555 -16.51 25.81 -15.60
C ALA A 555 -15.32 25.49 -16.52
N ILE A 556 -15.07 24.22 -16.81
CA ILE A 556 -13.96 23.73 -17.65
C ILE A 556 -14.41 23.31 -19.05
N ALA A 557 -15.67 22.89 -19.22
CA ALA A 557 -16.17 22.22 -20.42
C ALA A 557 -17.12 23.09 -21.26
N SER A 558 -16.92 24.41 -21.26
CA SER A 558 -17.73 25.33 -22.08
C SER A 558 -17.53 25.11 -23.59
N HIS A 559 -18.54 25.46 -24.41
CA HIS A 559 -18.50 25.33 -25.87
C HIS A 559 -17.22 25.92 -26.51
N ARG A 560 -16.63 25.15 -27.43
CA ARG A 560 -15.46 25.54 -28.24
C ARG A 560 -15.64 26.93 -28.86
N GLY A 561 -14.66 27.81 -28.66
CA GLY A 561 -14.71 29.21 -29.11
C GLY A 561 -15.30 30.25 -28.14
N GLN A 562 -15.79 29.86 -26.96
CA GLN A 562 -16.13 30.80 -25.87
C GLN A 562 -15.10 30.85 -24.73
N GLY A 563 -14.13 29.92 -24.70
CA GLY A 563 -13.10 29.80 -23.67
C GLY A 563 -11.68 30.23 -24.09
N ASN A 564 -10.74 30.22 -23.14
CA ASN A 564 -9.32 30.44 -23.40
C ASN A 564 -8.69 29.19 -24.07
N GLU A 565 -7.60 29.38 -24.84
CA GLU A 565 -6.84 28.28 -25.50
C GLU A 565 -6.32 27.22 -24.51
N VAL A 566 -6.19 27.57 -23.23
CA VAL A 566 -5.85 26.64 -22.14
C VAL A 566 -7.03 25.69 -21.84
N THR A 567 -8.24 26.22 -21.77
CA THR A 567 -9.46 25.45 -21.49
C THR A 567 -9.75 24.41 -22.57
N GLU A 568 -9.52 24.76 -23.85
CA GLU A 568 -9.73 23.82 -24.97
C GLU A 568 -8.78 22.62 -24.93
N ARG A 569 -7.56 22.82 -24.43
CA ARG A 569 -6.57 21.74 -24.28
C ARG A 569 -6.91 20.82 -23.10
N VAL A 570 -7.36 21.38 -21.98
CA VAL A 570 -7.88 20.62 -20.83
C VAL A 570 -9.08 19.76 -21.23
N VAL A 571 -10.05 20.32 -21.96
CA VAL A 571 -11.19 19.54 -22.48
C VAL A 571 -10.72 18.43 -23.41
N SER A 572 -9.73 18.68 -24.26
CA SER A 572 -9.20 17.66 -25.16
C SER A 572 -8.52 16.51 -24.41
N GLN A 573 -7.78 16.82 -23.34
CA GLN A 573 -7.20 15.79 -22.46
C GLN A 573 -8.31 15.01 -21.72
N LEU A 574 -9.30 15.68 -21.15
CA LEU A 574 -10.43 15.03 -20.47
C LEU A 574 -11.18 14.07 -21.40
N LEU A 575 -11.37 14.45 -22.67
CA LEU A 575 -11.96 13.57 -23.68
C LEU A 575 -11.10 12.33 -23.95
N ALA A 576 -9.78 12.48 -24.00
CA ALA A 576 -8.86 11.36 -24.21
C ALA A 576 -8.87 10.40 -23.02
N GLU A 577 -8.92 10.92 -21.79
CA GLU A 577 -9.03 10.09 -20.59
C GLU A 577 -10.37 9.36 -20.54
N LEU A 578 -11.50 10.05 -20.79
CA LEU A 578 -12.84 9.45 -20.83
C LEU A 578 -12.95 8.31 -21.87
N ASP A 579 -12.34 8.48 -23.05
CA ASP A 579 -12.32 7.43 -24.08
C ASP A 579 -11.55 6.17 -23.58
N GLY A 580 -10.53 6.35 -22.72
CA GLY A 580 -9.74 5.27 -22.13
C GLY A 580 -10.40 4.52 -20.96
N ILE A 581 -11.50 5.03 -20.40
CA ILE A 581 -12.18 4.41 -19.25
C ILE A 581 -12.86 3.10 -19.62
N THR A 582 -13.26 2.95 -20.89
CA THR A 582 -13.85 1.71 -21.40
C THR A 582 -12.95 0.48 -21.16
N GLU A 583 -11.64 0.68 -21.00
CA GLU A 583 -10.66 -0.38 -20.74
C GLU A 583 -10.66 -0.85 -19.26
N ASN A 584 -11.24 -0.08 -18.34
CA ASN A 584 -11.27 -0.35 -16.90
C ASN A 584 -12.70 -0.25 -16.33
N PRO A 585 -13.46 -1.36 -16.24
CA PRO A 585 -14.87 -1.34 -15.80
C PRO A 585 -15.07 -0.96 -14.33
N ASN A 586 -13.98 -0.95 -13.53
CA ASN A 586 -13.99 -0.62 -12.11
C ASN A 586 -13.81 0.89 -11.84
N LEU A 587 -13.75 1.72 -12.89
CA LEU A 587 -13.63 3.17 -12.80
C LEU A 587 -14.90 3.82 -13.36
N VAL A 588 -15.57 4.65 -12.56
CA VAL A 588 -16.79 5.35 -12.99
C VAL A 588 -16.62 6.86 -12.86
N VAL A 589 -17.04 7.61 -13.88
CA VAL A 589 -17.03 9.07 -13.84
C VAL A 589 -18.43 9.62 -13.62
N LEU A 590 -18.58 10.44 -12.59
CA LEU A 590 -19.78 11.18 -12.28
C LEU A 590 -19.50 12.68 -12.45
N ALA A 591 -20.15 13.34 -13.40
CA ALA A 591 -20.02 14.77 -13.62
C ALA A 591 -21.29 15.49 -13.17
N ALA A 592 -21.18 16.66 -12.53
CA ALA A 592 -22.31 17.50 -12.19
C ALA A 592 -22.25 18.86 -12.89
N THR A 593 -23.41 19.34 -13.33
CA THR A 593 -23.55 20.69 -13.90
C THR A 593 -24.89 21.32 -13.54
N ASN A 594 -24.89 22.65 -13.44
CA ASN A 594 -26.13 23.42 -13.36
C ASN A 594 -26.69 23.76 -14.75
N ARG A 595 -25.85 23.65 -15.80
CA ARG A 595 -26.13 24.17 -17.15
C ARG A 595 -25.70 23.19 -18.24
N ARG A 596 -26.55 22.19 -18.50
CA ARG A 596 -26.35 21.23 -19.60
C ARG A 596 -26.17 21.92 -20.96
N ASP A 597 -26.81 23.07 -21.17
CA ASP A 597 -26.72 23.86 -22.41
C ASP A 597 -25.31 24.42 -22.70
N MET A 598 -24.45 24.51 -21.68
CA MET A 598 -23.12 25.10 -21.81
C MET A 598 -22.02 24.09 -22.11
N ILE A 599 -22.26 22.79 -21.88
CA ILE A 599 -21.27 21.72 -22.03
C ILE A 599 -21.01 21.41 -23.51
N ASP A 600 -19.74 21.15 -23.87
CA ASP A 600 -19.37 20.65 -25.21
C ASP A 600 -20.08 19.32 -25.53
N ASP A 601 -20.82 19.29 -26.64
CA ASP A 601 -21.49 18.09 -27.18
C ASP A 601 -20.54 16.89 -27.35
N ALA A 602 -19.23 17.12 -27.44
CA ALA A 602 -18.23 16.06 -27.48
C ALA A 602 -18.22 15.21 -26.21
N LEU A 603 -18.48 15.78 -25.03
CA LEU A 603 -18.50 15.05 -23.75
C LEU A 603 -19.76 14.17 -23.62
N LEU A 604 -20.86 14.57 -24.27
CA LEU A 604 -22.16 13.90 -24.21
C LEU A 604 -22.29 12.70 -25.15
N ARG A 605 -21.21 12.32 -25.85
CA ARG A 605 -21.22 11.22 -26.82
C ARG A 605 -21.19 9.86 -26.12
N PRO A 606 -21.74 8.80 -26.73
CA PRO A 606 -21.62 7.43 -26.22
C PRO A 606 -20.15 7.04 -25.98
N GLY A 607 -19.89 6.31 -24.89
CA GLY A 607 -18.53 5.96 -24.42
C GLY A 607 -17.83 7.05 -23.59
N ARG A 608 -18.57 8.09 -23.17
CA ARG A 608 -18.09 9.19 -22.31
C ARG A 608 -19.14 9.47 -21.22
N LEU A 609 -19.70 10.68 -21.15
CA LEU A 609 -20.86 10.99 -20.32
C LEU A 609 -22.15 10.60 -21.06
N GLU A 610 -22.38 9.31 -21.19
CA GLU A 610 -23.49 8.77 -21.97
C GLU A 610 -24.83 8.82 -21.23
N GLN A 611 -24.81 8.62 -19.91
CA GLN A 611 -26.02 8.58 -19.08
C GLN A 611 -26.32 9.98 -18.53
N HIS A 612 -27.46 10.57 -18.90
CA HIS A 612 -27.84 11.91 -18.46
C HIS A 612 -29.00 11.83 -17.47
N VAL A 613 -28.74 12.19 -16.22
CA VAL A 613 -29.74 12.13 -15.14
C VAL A 613 -30.12 13.55 -14.74
N GLU A 614 -31.39 13.89 -14.93
CA GLU A 614 -31.94 15.17 -14.51
C GLU A 614 -32.30 15.12 -13.03
N VAL A 615 -31.80 16.09 -12.26
CA VAL A 615 -32.19 16.31 -10.87
C VAL A 615 -33.16 17.49 -10.84
N PRO A 616 -34.49 17.24 -10.80
CA PRO A 616 -35.50 18.28 -10.84
C PRO A 616 -35.58 19.05 -9.51
N ASN A 617 -36.34 20.15 -9.51
CA ASN A 617 -36.76 20.78 -8.26
C ASN A 617 -37.65 19.82 -7.45
N PRO A 618 -37.54 19.81 -6.12
CA PRO A 618 -38.27 18.87 -5.28
C PRO A 618 -39.78 19.13 -5.32
N ASP A 619 -40.57 18.07 -5.48
CA ASP A 619 -42.03 18.10 -5.35
C ASP A 619 -42.43 18.16 -3.87
N ARG A 620 -43.75 18.22 -3.59
CA ARG A 620 -44.24 18.33 -2.21
C ARG A 620 -43.69 17.21 -1.32
N ASP A 621 -43.74 15.97 -1.80
CA ASP A 621 -43.37 14.78 -1.03
C ASP A 621 -41.84 14.76 -0.80
N ALA A 622 -41.04 15.08 -1.82
CA ALA A 622 -39.60 15.25 -1.68
C ALA A 622 -39.23 16.39 -0.72
N ARG A 623 -39.96 17.51 -0.72
CA ARG A 623 -39.70 18.62 0.23
C ARG A 623 -39.98 18.20 1.67
N GLU A 624 -41.01 17.42 1.91
CA GLU A 624 -41.31 16.85 3.23
C GLU A 624 -40.16 15.95 3.71
N GLU A 625 -39.68 15.04 2.85
CA GLU A 625 -38.53 14.19 3.15
C GLU A 625 -37.26 15.01 3.42
N ILE A 626 -36.94 15.99 2.57
CA ILE A 626 -35.79 16.88 2.75
C ILE A 626 -35.87 17.64 4.08
N LEU A 627 -37.05 18.16 4.44
CA LEU A 627 -37.26 18.84 5.72
C LEU A 627 -37.12 17.86 6.90
N SER A 628 -37.62 16.63 6.77
CA SER A 628 -37.46 15.58 7.80
C SER A 628 -35.99 15.27 8.05
N VAL A 629 -35.18 15.12 6.99
CA VAL A 629 -33.74 14.88 7.10
C VAL A 629 -33.03 16.06 7.78
N HIS A 630 -33.26 17.29 7.32
CA HIS A 630 -32.57 18.46 7.89
C HIS A 630 -33.04 18.86 9.30
N THR A 631 -34.20 18.35 9.73
CA THR A 631 -34.72 18.54 11.09
C THR A 631 -34.40 17.37 12.02
N ALA A 632 -33.89 16.26 11.51
CA ALA A 632 -33.44 15.13 12.32
C ALA A 632 -32.37 15.57 13.33
N GLY A 633 -32.59 15.24 14.61
CA GLY A 633 -31.70 15.61 15.71
C GLY A 633 -31.83 17.05 16.23
N LYS A 634 -32.71 17.87 15.67
CA LYS A 634 -32.96 19.25 16.16
C LYS A 634 -34.08 19.27 17.21
N PRO A 635 -33.98 20.11 18.26
CA PRO A 635 -35.02 20.24 19.27
C PRO A 635 -36.21 21.02 18.70
N LEU A 636 -37.12 20.31 18.05
CA LEU A 636 -38.36 20.86 17.50
C LEU A 636 -39.45 20.91 18.57
N ALA A 637 -40.23 21.99 18.58
CA ALA A 637 -41.43 22.06 19.38
C ALA A 637 -42.50 21.08 18.88
N ALA A 638 -43.24 20.47 19.82
CA ALA A 638 -44.27 19.46 19.51
C ALA A 638 -45.44 19.97 18.64
N ASP A 639 -45.55 21.29 18.45
CA ASP A 639 -46.52 21.95 17.58
C ASP A 639 -45.98 22.25 16.17
N THR A 640 -44.76 21.82 15.85
CA THR A 640 -44.17 21.98 14.52
C THR A 640 -44.57 20.82 13.62
N ASP A 641 -45.36 21.12 12.60
CA ASP A 641 -45.81 20.17 11.59
C ASP A 641 -44.98 20.33 10.30
N ILE A 642 -44.28 19.27 9.90
CA ILE A 642 -43.39 19.25 8.73
C ILE A 642 -44.22 19.25 7.43
N GLU A 643 -45.40 18.62 7.43
CA GLU A 643 -46.30 18.58 6.27
C GLU A 643 -46.77 19.99 5.91
N ASP A 644 -47.15 20.78 6.93
CA ASP A 644 -47.56 22.18 6.80
C ASP A 644 -46.44 23.10 6.29
N LEU A 645 -45.18 22.78 6.60
CA LEU A 645 -44.02 23.52 6.10
C LEU A 645 -43.77 23.20 4.63
N ALA A 646 -43.86 21.92 4.23
CA ALA A 646 -43.68 21.48 2.85
C ALA A 646 -44.72 22.09 1.89
N GLU A 647 -45.94 22.35 2.37
CA GLU A 647 -46.98 23.09 1.62
C GLU A 647 -46.65 24.57 1.43
N LYS A 648 -45.97 25.20 2.41
CA LYS A 648 -45.61 26.62 2.37
C LYS A 648 -44.33 26.89 1.60
N THR A 649 -43.50 25.89 1.32
CA THR A 649 -42.22 26.01 0.62
C THR A 649 -42.30 25.64 -0.87
N ASP A 650 -43.42 25.94 -1.53
CA ASP A 650 -43.57 25.63 -2.95
C ASP A 650 -42.56 26.40 -3.82
N GLY A 651 -41.85 25.66 -4.67
CA GLY A 651 -40.80 26.18 -5.55
C GLY A 651 -39.41 26.34 -4.92
N PHE A 652 -39.23 25.95 -3.65
CA PHE A 652 -37.92 26.01 -2.98
C PHE A 652 -37.06 24.81 -3.39
N SER A 653 -35.77 25.07 -3.58
CA SER A 653 -34.72 24.07 -3.77
C SER A 653 -34.27 23.46 -2.43
N GLY A 654 -33.54 22.33 -2.48
CA GLY A 654 -33.03 21.67 -1.27
C GLY A 654 -32.15 22.59 -0.41
N ALA A 655 -31.27 23.37 -1.05
CA ALA A 655 -30.43 24.35 -0.37
C ALA A 655 -31.23 25.49 0.28
N GLU A 656 -32.33 25.92 -0.33
CA GLU A 656 -33.22 26.93 0.27
C GLU A 656 -33.99 26.36 1.47
N LEU A 657 -34.42 25.09 1.42
CA LEU A 657 -35.03 24.41 2.56
C LEU A 657 -34.04 24.27 3.72
N GLU A 658 -32.80 23.84 3.45
CA GLU A 658 -31.73 23.80 4.44
C GLU A 658 -31.48 25.18 5.07
N ALA A 659 -31.44 26.23 4.23
CA ALA A 659 -31.27 27.60 4.69
C ALA A 659 -32.40 28.05 5.63
N VAL A 660 -33.66 27.70 5.33
CA VAL A 660 -34.82 27.99 6.19
C VAL A 660 -34.68 27.29 7.55
N VAL A 661 -34.33 26.00 7.58
CA VAL A 661 -34.14 25.27 8.84
C VAL A 661 -32.98 25.84 9.64
N ARG A 662 -31.88 26.20 8.98
CA ARG A 662 -30.71 26.82 9.62
C ARG A 662 -31.04 28.20 10.19
N GLU A 663 -31.76 29.04 9.45
CA GLU A 663 -32.18 30.37 9.93
C GLU A 663 -33.16 30.26 11.11
N ALA A 664 -34.11 29.31 11.07
CA ALA A 664 -35.00 29.03 12.19
C ALA A 664 -34.22 28.59 13.46
N SER A 665 -33.18 27.77 13.28
CA SER A 665 -32.28 27.37 14.37
C SER A 665 -31.50 28.57 14.93
N MET A 666 -30.98 29.44 14.05
CA MET A 666 -30.25 30.65 14.45
C MET A 666 -31.13 31.67 15.17
N LEU A 667 -32.42 31.76 14.81
CA LEU A 667 -33.39 32.60 15.52
C LEU A 667 -33.62 32.08 16.95
N ALA A 668 -33.82 30.77 17.11
CA ALA A 668 -33.95 30.15 18.43
C ALA A 668 -32.69 30.37 19.30
N ILE A 669 -31.49 30.16 18.73
CA ILE A 669 -30.22 30.41 19.44
C ILE A 669 -30.10 31.89 19.82
N ARG A 670 -30.49 32.81 18.93
CA ARG A 670 -30.42 34.25 19.20
C ARG A 670 -31.36 34.68 20.31
N GLU A 671 -32.53 34.06 20.44
CA GLU A 671 -33.47 34.32 21.53
C GLU A 671 -32.84 33.97 22.90
N VAL A 672 -32.26 32.77 23.02
CA VAL A 672 -31.58 32.31 24.24
C VAL A 672 -30.33 33.13 24.53
N ALA A 673 -29.50 33.41 23.52
CA ALA A 673 -28.29 34.23 23.65
C ALA A 673 -28.58 35.71 23.97
N SER A 674 -29.79 36.20 23.69
CA SER A 674 -30.23 37.56 24.08
C SER A 674 -30.80 37.60 25.49
N ALA A 675 -31.27 36.45 26.00
CA ALA A 675 -31.83 36.31 27.35
C ALA A 675 -30.75 36.09 28.43
N TYR A 676 -29.66 35.37 28.10
CA TYR A 676 -28.61 34.98 29.04
C TYR A 676 -27.20 35.40 28.58
N GLY A 677 -26.24 35.49 29.51
CA GLY A 677 -24.82 35.67 29.18
C GLY A 677 -24.18 34.40 28.58
N PRO A 678 -22.97 34.47 27.99
CA PRO A 678 -22.36 33.32 27.28
C PRO A 678 -22.20 32.05 28.14
N GLU A 679 -21.85 32.21 29.43
CA GLU A 679 -21.67 31.10 30.37
C GLU A 679 -23.02 30.50 30.80
N GLU A 680 -24.02 31.34 31.12
CA GLU A 680 -25.38 30.91 31.50
C GLU A 680 -26.18 30.33 30.33
N ALA A 681 -25.96 30.79 29.10
CA ALA A 681 -26.60 30.24 27.91
C ALA A 681 -26.15 28.80 27.59
N THR A 682 -24.91 28.46 27.95
CA THR A 682 -24.38 27.10 27.78
C THR A 682 -24.98 26.14 28.82
N GLU A 683 -25.22 26.62 30.04
CA GLU A 683 -25.89 25.85 31.10
C GLU A 683 -27.39 25.62 30.82
N ASN A 684 -28.03 26.49 30.03
CA ASN A 684 -29.43 26.38 29.62
C ASN A 684 -29.60 25.89 28.16
N ALA A 685 -28.65 25.12 27.63
CA ALA A 685 -28.73 24.59 26.27
C ALA A 685 -29.98 23.72 26.02
N GLU A 686 -30.55 23.13 27.08
CA GLU A 686 -31.80 22.36 27.02
C GLU A 686 -33.06 23.22 26.81
N GLU A 687 -32.99 24.55 26.96
CA GLU A 687 -34.11 25.48 26.70
C GLU A 687 -34.24 25.88 25.23
N VAL A 688 -33.28 25.49 24.36
CA VAL A 688 -33.32 25.83 22.93
C VAL A 688 -34.35 24.95 22.24
N GLU A 689 -35.51 25.53 21.92
CA GLU A 689 -36.60 24.87 21.20
C GLU A 689 -36.97 25.67 19.94
N ILE A 690 -37.03 25.01 18.79
CA ILE A 690 -37.40 25.65 17.52
C ILE A 690 -38.91 25.64 17.39
N THR A 691 -39.52 26.83 17.41
CA THR A 691 -40.98 27.00 17.34
C THR A 691 -41.47 27.29 15.92
N PRO A 692 -42.77 27.11 15.62
CA PRO A 692 -43.36 27.48 14.33
C PRO A 692 -43.23 28.97 13.98
N ALA A 693 -43.07 29.84 14.98
CA ALA A 693 -42.83 31.27 14.78
C ALA A 693 -41.46 31.52 14.15
N HIS A 694 -40.42 30.78 14.57
CA HIS A 694 -39.08 30.86 13.99
C HIS A 694 -39.08 30.42 12.52
N PHE A 695 -39.79 29.34 12.18
CA PHE A 695 -39.95 28.91 10.79
C PHE A 695 -40.71 29.93 9.94
N SER A 696 -41.76 30.55 10.49
CA SER A 696 -42.53 31.58 9.76
C SER A 696 -41.67 32.81 9.45
N GLU A 697 -40.87 33.28 10.41
CA GLU A 697 -39.97 34.41 10.20
C GLU A 697 -38.80 34.06 9.26
N ALA A 698 -38.26 32.84 9.35
CA ALA A 698 -37.26 32.34 8.41
C ALA A 698 -37.78 32.31 6.96
N LEU A 699 -39.02 31.83 6.76
CA LEU A 699 -39.67 31.80 5.44
C LEU A 699 -39.87 33.21 4.86
N GLU A 700 -40.24 34.20 5.68
CA GLU A 700 -40.36 35.59 5.21
C GLU A 700 -39.02 36.18 4.78
N ARG A 701 -37.94 35.87 5.51
CA ARG A 701 -36.60 36.36 5.19
C ARG A 701 -36.05 35.75 3.91
N GLU A 702 -36.16 34.44 3.73
CA GLU A 702 -35.67 33.77 2.51
C GLU A 702 -36.50 34.15 1.27
N ARG A 703 -37.82 34.36 1.39
CA ARG A 703 -38.64 34.87 0.26
C ARG A 703 -38.32 36.32 -0.15
N THR A 704 -37.68 37.09 0.72
CA THR A 704 -37.31 38.49 0.47
C THR A 704 -35.91 38.62 -0.14
N ARG A 705 -35.13 37.53 -0.10
CA ARG A 705 -33.77 37.44 -0.61
C ARG A 705 -33.79 37.12 -2.11
#